data_AF-A0AAD0RL88-F1
#
_entry.id   AF-A0AAD0RL88-F1
#
_cell.length_a   1.000
_cell.length_b   1.000
_cell.length_c   1.000
_cell.angle_alpha   90.00
_cell.angle_beta   90.00
_cell.angle_gamma   90.00
#
_symmetry.space_group_name_H-M   'P 1'
#
loop_
_entity.id
_entity.type
_entity.pdbx_description
1 polymer ?
#
loop_
_entity_poly.entity_id
_entity_poly.type
_entity_poly.pdbx_seq_one_letter_code
_entity_poly.pdbx_strand_id
1 'polypeptide(L)'
;MGKKNKFLSWLGFGKSDKEQQEAERQEQLAKEQAAREESERQAQLAKEQAEREEAERQAQLAKEQAEREEAERQAQLAKEQAEREEAEREQAEREEAERQAQLAKEQAEREEAERQAKLAQEQAEREEAERQAQLSKEQAEREEAERQAQLAKEQAEREEAERQAKLAQEQAERKEAERQAQLAKEQAERKEAERQAQLAKEQAEREEAERQAQLAKEQAEREEAERQAKLAQEQAEREEAERQAKLAQEQAERKEAERQAQLAKEQAEREEAERQAQLAKEQAEREEAERQAQLAKEQAEREEAERQAKLAQEQAEREEAERQAQLAKEQAEREEAERQAQLAKEQAEREEAERQAQLAKEQAEREEAERQAKLAQEQAEREEAERQAQLAKEQAEREEAERQAQLAKEQEKPKKEGFFSRLKKGLLKTKVNIGSGFASIFKGKKIDDELFEDLETQLLTADIGVETTMKLIDNLTDAADRKQLKDGEALYDLMKKEMSEILKTAEQPLEIPADKKPFVILMVGVNGVGKTTTIGKLAKQFQSEGKSVMLAAGDTFRAAAVEQLQVWGERNSIPVVAQHTGADSASVVFDAFQAAKARNIDVLIADTAGRLQNKDNLMQELEKIARVMKKLDPDAPHEVMLTIDAGTGQNAISQVKLFNQAVGLTGITLTKLDGTAKGGVIFAVADQFKVPIRYIGVGEGIDDLRTFKSDDFIEALFSQE
;
A
#
# COMPACT_ATOMS: atom_id res chain seq x y z
N MET A 1 -101.40 111.65 -7.41
CA MET A 1 -102.23 112.87 -7.62
C MET A 1 -101.37 114.09 -7.33
N GLY A 2 -101.49 115.24 -7.99
CA GLY A 2 -102.35 115.59 -9.13
C GLY A 2 -102.41 117.11 -9.39
N LYS A 3 -103.20 117.52 -10.40
CA LYS A 3 -103.43 118.92 -10.88
C LYS A 3 -102.22 119.53 -11.60
N LYS A 4 -102.26 119.65 -12.95
CA LYS A 4 -102.93 120.70 -13.77
C LYS A 4 -102.26 122.07 -13.57
N ASN A 5 -101.81 122.78 -14.62
CA ASN A 5 -102.72 123.30 -15.66
C ASN A 5 -102.06 123.59 -17.03
N LYS A 6 -102.87 124.05 -18.01
CA LYS A 6 -102.47 124.68 -19.29
C LYS A 6 -101.66 125.99 -19.04
N PHE A 7 -100.88 126.58 -19.98
CA PHE A 7 -101.34 127.18 -21.24
C PHE A 7 -100.18 127.76 -22.11
N LEU A 8 -100.44 127.92 -23.43
CA LEU A 8 -99.92 128.95 -24.38
C LEU A 8 -98.39 129.11 -24.67
N SER A 9 -98.05 128.94 -25.96
CA SER A 9 -97.52 130.00 -26.86
C SER A 9 -96.01 130.22 -27.11
N TRP A 10 -95.63 130.02 -28.39
CA TRP A 10 -94.82 130.92 -29.26
C TRP A 10 -93.29 131.03 -29.07
N LEU A 11 -92.57 130.89 -30.20
CA LEU A 11 -91.10 130.92 -30.40
C LEU A 11 -90.34 129.77 -29.69
N GLY A 12 -89.28 129.17 -30.24
CA GLY A 12 -88.67 129.31 -31.58
C GLY A 12 -87.30 128.61 -31.60
N PHE A 13 -86.89 128.03 -32.73
CA PHE A 13 -85.68 127.17 -32.91
C PHE A 13 -85.67 125.88 -32.04
N GLY A 14 -85.18 124.74 -32.52
CA GLY A 14 -84.59 124.46 -33.83
C GLY A 14 -83.47 123.42 -33.82
N LYS A 15 -83.58 122.32 -33.03
CA LYS A 15 -82.67 121.16 -33.15
C LYS A 15 -83.24 120.19 -34.18
N SER A 16 -82.42 119.80 -35.16
CA SER A 16 -82.76 118.83 -36.20
C SER A 16 -82.58 117.40 -35.73
N ASP A 17 -83.41 116.47 -36.22
CA ASP A 17 -83.50 115.06 -35.79
C ASP A 17 -82.16 114.30 -35.75
N LYS A 18 -81.17 114.72 -36.55
CA LYS A 18 -79.81 114.18 -36.53
C LYS A 18 -79.18 114.13 -35.15
N GLU A 19 -79.28 115.20 -34.35
CA GLU A 19 -78.61 115.25 -33.04
C GLU A 19 -79.20 114.23 -32.06
N GLN A 20 -80.50 113.93 -32.15
CA GLN A 20 -81.13 112.91 -31.32
C GLN A 20 -80.76 111.50 -31.81
N GLN A 21 -80.75 111.26 -33.12
CA GLN A 21 -80.34 109.96 -33.67
C GLN A 21 -78.84 109.65 -33.45
N GLU A 22 -77.97 110.66 -33.44
CA GLU A 22 -76.55 110.46 -33.08
C GLU A 22 -76.37 110.23 -31.58
N ALA A 23 -77.12 110.92 -30.71
CA ALA A 23 -77.11 110.66 -29.27
C ALA A 23 -77.62 109.25 -28.92
N GLU A 24 -78.76 108.82 -29.49
CA GLU A 24 -79.31 107.47 -29.29
C GLU A 24 -78.36 106.39 -29.82
N ARG A 25 -77.68 106.63 -30.95
CA ARG A 25 -76.64 105.72 -31.46
C ARG A 25 -75.42 105.66 -30.56
N GLN A 26 -74.95 106.79 -30.01
CA GLN A 26 -73.84 106.78 -29.06
C GLN A 26 -74.22 106.08 -27.76
N GLU A 27 -75.46 106.26 -27.27
CA GLU A 27 -75.95 105.54 -26.08
C GLU A 27 -76.10 104.03 -26.33
N GLN A 28 -76.56 103.61 -27.52
CA GLN A 28 -76.58 102.19 -27.91
C GLN A 28 -75.17 101.61 -28.02
N LEU A 29 -74.24 102.29 -28.70
CA LEU A 29 -72.85 101.84 -28.83
C LEU A 29 -72.14 101.76 -27.48
N ALA A 30 -72.37 102.73 -26.58
CA ALA A 30 -71.82 102.71 -25.22
C ALA A 30 -72.40 101.55 -24.39
N LYS A 31 -73.69 101.23 -24.53
CA LYS A 31 -74.31 100.06 -23.89
C LYS A 31 -73.79 98.74 -24.47
N GLU A 32 -73.57 98.67 -25.77
CA GLU A 32 -73.00 97.47 -26.41
C GLU A 32 -71.53 97.27 -26.02
N GLN A 33 -70.74 98.35 -25.93
CA GLN A 33 -69.37 98.31 -25.42
C GLN A 33 -69.32 97.90 -23.95
N ALA A 34 -70.17 98.48 -23.10
CA ALA A 34 -70.27 98.10 -21.69
C ALA A 34 -70.67 96.62 -21.50
N ALA A 35 -71.62 96.12 -22.30
CA ALA A 35 -72.03 94.72 -22.27
C ALA A 35 -70.93 93.77 -22.78
N ARG A 36 -70.13 94.19 -23.77
CA ARG A 36 -68.93 93.44 -24.22
C ARG A 36 -67.84 93.44 -23.15
N GLU A 37 -67.50 94.58 -22.55
CA GLU A 37 -66.56 94.64 -21.43
C GLU A 37 -67.02 93.81 -20.22
N GLU A 38 -68.31 93.82 -19.89
CA GLU A 38 -68.86 92.98 -18.82
C GLU A 38 -68.76 91.49 -19.17
N SER A 39 -69.09 91.10 -20.41
CA SER A 39 -68.93 89.73 -20.89
C SER A 39 -67.47 89.28 -20.92
N GLU A 40 -66.53 90.16 -21.28
CA GLU A 40 -65.08 89.87 -21.28
C GLU A 40 -64.54 89.73 -19.85
N ARG A 41 -64.99 90.58 -18.91
CA ARG A 41 -64.65 90.44 -17.48
C ARG A 41 -65.25 89.17 -16.87
N GLN A 42 -66.48 88.82 -17.20
CA GLN A 42 -67.09 87.55 -16.78
C GLN A 42 -66.34 86.34 -17.35
N ALA A 43 -65.91 86.38 -18.62
CA ALA A 43 -65.09 85.34 -19.23
C ALA A 43 -63.68 85.23 -18.60
N GLN A 44 -63.05 86.36 -18.25
CA GLN A 44 -61.77 86.37 -17.53
C GLN A 44 -61.90 85.79 -16.12
N LEU A 45 -62.94 86.18 -15.36
CA LEU A 45 -63.21 85.63 -14.03
C LEU A 45 -63.52 84.13 -14.06
N ALA A 46 -64.31 83.66 -15.03
CA ALA A 46 -64.58 82.24 -15.22
C ALA A 46 -63.31 81.44 -15.59
N LYS A 47 -62.42 82.03 -16.40
CA LYS A 47 -61.12 81.44 -16.71
C LYS A 47 -60.19 81.37 -15.48
N GLU A 48 -60.12 82.44 -14.70
CA GLU A 48 -59.30 82.46 -13.47
C GLU A 48 -59.85 81.48 -12.42
N GLN A 49 -61.17 81.32 -12.32
CA GLN A 49 -61.80 80.29 -11.48
C GLN A 49 -61.45 78.87 -11.94
N ALA A 50 -61.51 78.59 -13.25
CA ALA A 50 -61.12 77.29 -13.80
C ALA A 50 -59.63 76.98 -13.55
N GLU A 51 -58.74 77.95 -13.74
CA GLU A 51 -57.30 77.80 -13.49
C GLU A 51 -56.99 77.57 -12.00
N ARG A 52 -57.76 78.18 -11.08
CA ARG A 52 -57.68 77.91 -9.64
C ARG A 52 -58.20 76.51 -9.27
N GLU A 53 -59.35 76.09 -9.79
CA GLU A 53 -59.86 74.73 -9.58
C GLU A 53 -58.92 73.66 -10.12
N GLU A 54 -58.27 73.90 -11.26
CA GLU A 54 -57.28 72.97 -11.80
C GLU A 54 -56.03 72.90 -10.90
N ALA A 55 -55.52 74.03 -10.43
CA ALA A 55 -54.39 74.08 -9.50
C ALA A 55 -54.70 73.39 -8.15
N GLU A 56 -55.90 73.56 -7.60
CA GLU A 56 -56.33 72.86 -6.38
C GLU A 56 -56.42 71.35 -6.59
N ARG A 57 -56.95 70.88 -7.73
CA ARG A 57 -56.98 69.45 -8.08
C ARG A 57 -55.58 68.88 -8.28
N GLN A 58 -54.68 69.60 -8.94
CA GLN A 58 -53.28 69.17 -9.11
C GLN A 58 -52.56 69.08 -7.76
N ALA A 59 -52.76 70.05 -6.85
CA ALA A 59 -52.20 70.01 -5.50
C ALA A 59 -52.76 68.85 -4.66
N GLN A 60 -54.06 68.53 -4.78
CA GLN A 60 -54.67 67.40 -4.10
C GLN A 60 -54.14 66.05 -4.62
N LEU A 61 -53.98 65.89 -5.94
CA LEU A 61 -53.38 64.70 -6.54
C LEU A 61 -51.92 64.51 -6.13
N ALA A 62 -51.12 65.58 -6.12
CA ALA A 62 -49.73 65.53 -5.67
C ALA A 62 -49.61 65.13 -4.18
N LYS A 63 -50.54 65.58 -3.33
CA LYS A 63 -50.61 65.16 -1.92
C LYS A 63 -50.96 63.67 -1.79
N GLU A 64 -51.95 63.19 -2.54
CA GLU A 64 -52.35 61.78 -2.53
C GLU A 64 -51.22 60.86 -3.06
N GLN A 65 -50.46 61.31 -4.06
CA GLN A 65 -49.26 60.61 -4.53
C GLN A 65 -48.18 60.53 -3.46
N ALA A 66 -47.89 61.63 -2.76
CA ALA A 66 -46.90 61.63 -1.68
C ALA A 66 -47.30 60.71 -0.50
N GLU A 67 -48.59 60.68 -0.13
CA GLU A 67 -49.10 59.80 0.92
C GLU A 67 -49.05 58.31 0.51
N ARG A 68 -49.23 58.00 -0.79
CA ARG A 68 -49.02 56.64 -1.33
C ARG A 68 -47.54 56.25 -1.35
N GLU A 69 -46.64 57.12 -1.81
CA GLU A 69 -45.19 56.85 -1.79
C GLU A 69 -44.66 56.62 -0.38
N GLU A 70 -45.15 57.36 0.62
CA GLU A 70 -44.75 57.14 2.01
C GLU A 70 -45.25 55.78 2.53
N ALA A 71 -46.50 55.42 2.24
CA ALA A 71 -47.06 54.11 2.60
C ALA A 71 -46.32 52.94 1.93
N GLU A 72 -45.95 53.07 0.65
CA GLU A 72 -45.16 52.05 -0.06
C GLU A 72 -43.76 51.89 0.54
N ARG A 73 -43.08 52.99 0.90
CA ARG A 73 -41.78 52.94 1.59
C ARG A 73 -41.88 52.31 2.99
N GLN A 74 -42.92 52.62 3.75
CA GLN A 74 -43.17 51.99 5.06
C GLN A 74 -43.44 50.47 4.91
N ALA A 75 -44.19 50.07 3.88
CA ALA A 75 -44.43 48.65 3.58
C ALA A 75 -43.16 47.91 3.14
N GLN A 76 -42.29 48.54 2.34
CA GLN A 76 -40.99 47.98 1.96
C GLN A 76 -40.07 47.78 3.18
N LEU A 77 -39.95 48.79 4.06
CA LEU A 77 -39.14 48.68 5.28
C LEU A 77 -39.67 47.60 6.24
N ALA A 78 -40.99 47.46 6.37
CA ALA A 78 -41.58 46.39 7.18
C ALA A 78 -41.32 44.99 6.59
N LYS A 79 -41.29 44.86 5.26
CA LYS A 79 -40.94 43.62 4.56
C LYS A 79 -39.46 43.28 4.74
N GLU A 80 -38.56 44.25 4.56
CA GLU A 80 -37.10 44.08 4.76
C GLU A 80 -36.78 43.67 6.21
N GLN A 81 -37.50 44.23 7.20
CA GLN A 81 -37.37 43.82 8.61
C GLN A 81 -37.86 42.39 8.85
N ALA A 82 -38.98 41.98 8.26
CA ALA A 82 -39.50 40.61 8.39
C ALA A 82 -38.56 39.58 7.74
N GLU A 83 -38.09 39.84 6.51
CA GLU A 83 -37.14 38.97 5.80
C GLU A 83 -35.80 38.86 6.56
N ARG A 84 -35.39 39.94 7.25
CA ARG A 84 -34.21 39.91 8.12
C ARG A 84 -34.44 39.09 9.40
N GLU A 85 -35.57 39.25 10.08
CA GLU A 85 -35.89 38.43 11.26
C GLU A 85 -36.00 36.94 10.91
N GLU A 86 -36.51 36.60 9.72
CA GLU A 86 -36.58 35.24 9.20
C GLU A 86 -35.18 34.69 8.92
N ALA A 87 -34.31 35.45 8.24
CA ALA A 87 -32.92 35.08 7.99
C ALA A 87 -32.08 34.92 9.28
N GLU A 88 -32.27 35.80 10.28
CA GLU A 88 -31.59 35.69 11.59
C GLU A 88 -32.06 34.45 12.38
N ARG A 89 -33.31 34.00 12.22
CA ARG A 89 -33.81 32.73 12.78
C ARG A 89 -33.27 31.51 12.04
N GLU A 90 -33.31 31.51 10.70
CA GLU A 90 -32.71 30.44 9.91
C GLU A 90 -31.22 30.27 10.22
N GLN A 91 -30.46 31.37 10.40
CA GLN A 91 -29.06 31.28 10.81
C GLN A 91 -28.92 30.63 12.19
N ALA A 92 -29.74 31.01 13.16
CA ALA A 92 -29.70 30.43 14.50
C ALA A 92 -30.02 28.92 14.51
N GLU A 93 -31.02 28.49 13.74
CA GLU A 93 -31.36 27.06 13.60
C GLU A 93 -30.24 26.26 12.89
N ARG A 94 -29.60 26.85 11.88
CA ARG A 94 -28.43 26.25 11.21
C ARG A 94 -27.23 26.14 12.17
N GLU A 95 -26.93 27.19 12.93
CA GLU A 95 -25.86 27.17 13.94
C GLU A 95 -26.12 26.15 15.05
N GLU A 96 -27.38 25.94 15.46
CA GLU A 96 -27.71 24.89 16.43
C GLU A 96 -27.56 23.49 15.80
N ALA A 97 -28.07 23.28 14.58
CA ALA A 97 -27.93 22.01 13.87
C ALA A 97 -26.46 21.63 13.62
N GLU A 98 -25.59 22.59 13.27
CA GLU A 98 -24.14 22.37 13.15
C GLU A 98 -23.51 21.97 14.49
N ARG A 99 -23.89 22.59 15.60
CA ARG A 99 -23.40 22.21 16.95
C ARG A 99 -23.86 20.81 17.36
N GLN A 100 -25.12 20.46 17.08
CA GLN A 100 -25.64 19.12 17.34
C GLN A 100 -24.92 18.06 16.48
N ALA A 101 -24.65 18.36 15.20
CA ALA A 101 -23.90 17.49 14.31
C ALA A 101 -22.43 17.32 14.74
N GLN A 102 -21.77 18.38 15.22
CA GLN A 102 -20.41 18.31 15.78
C GLN A 102 -20.35 17.43 17.04
N LEU A 103 -21.30 17.59 17.96
CA LEU A 103 -21.38 16.77 19.19
C LEU A 103 -21.65 15.29 18.87
N ALA A 104 -22.55 14.99 17.92
CA ALA A 104 -22.79 13.62 17.47
C ALA A 104 -21.56 12.99 16.81
N LYS A 105 -20.78 13.78 16.05
CA LYS A 105 -19.52 13.36 15.45
C LYS A 105 -18.44 13.08 16.50
N GLU A 106 -18.28 13.94 17.49
CA GLU A 106 -17.33 13.74 18.60
C GLU A 106 -17.66 12.48 19.41
N GLN A 107 -18.96 12.21 19.64
CA GLN A 107 -19.42 10.97 20.29
C GLN A 107 -19.10 9.73 19.45
N ALA A 108 -19.36 9.76 18.14
CA ALA A 108 -19.05 8.66 17.23
C ALA A 108 -17.53 8.38 17.12
N GLU A 109 -16.71 9.43 17.00
CA GLU A 109 -15.24 9.31 16.99
C GLU A 109 -14.69 8.75 18.30
N ARG A 110 -15.31 9.10 19.44
CA ARG A 110 -14.97 8.55 20.75
C ARG A 110 -15.37 7.07 20.90
N GLU A 111 -16.56 6.68 20.46
CA GLU A 111 -16.96 5.27 20.44
C GLU A 111 -16.07 4.43 19.51
N GLU A 112 -15.69 4.96 18.34
CA GLU A 112 -14.78 4.25 17.45
C GLU A 112 -13.39 4.09 18.09
N ALA A 113 -12.86 5.13 18.72
CA ALA A 113 -11.59 5.06 19.45
C ALA A 113 -11.62 4.04 20.60
N GLU A 114 -12.72 3.94 21.35
CA GLU A 114 -12.87 2.95 22.43
C GLU A 114 -12.95 1.51 21.88
N ARG A 115 -13.66 1.31 20.75
CA ARG A 115 -13.70 0.02 20.03
C ARG A 115 -12.33 -0.37 19.47
N GLN A 116 -11.61 0.58 18.86
CA GLN A 116 -10.25 0.36 18.34
C GLN A 116 -9.26 0.03 19.46
N ALA A 117 -9.31 0.74 20.60
CA ALA A 117 -8.47 0.47 21.76
C ALA A 117 -8.71 -0.94 22.32
N LYS A 118 -9.97 -1.37 22.40
CA LYS A 118 -10.33 -2.73 22.86
C LYS A 118 -9.83 -3.82 21.89
N LEU A 119 -9.96 -3.61 20.58
CA LEU A 119 -9.43 -4.53 19.57
C LEU A 119 -7.91 -4.62 19.61
N ALA A 120 -7.21 -3.49 19.80
CA ALA A 120 -5.76 -3.46 19.94
C ALA A 120 -5.28 -4.18 21.22
N GLN A 121 -6.02 -4.07 22.33
CA GLN A 121 -5.74 -4.86 23.54
C GLN A 121 -5.93 -6.37 23.28
N GLU A 122 -7.03 -6.78 22.66
CA GLU A 122 -7.28 -8.20 22.36
C GLU A 122 -6.23 -8.77 21.38
N GLN A 123 -5.74 -7.97 20.43
CA GLN A 123 -4.63 -8.34 19.55
C GLN A 123 -3.32 -8.51 20.33
N ALA A 124 -2.97 -7.58 21.22
CA ALA A 124 -1.76 -7.67 22.04
C ALA A 124 -1.79 -8.89 22.98
N GLU A 125 -2.94 -9.21 23.59
CA GLU A 125 -3.12 -10.40 24.43
C GLU A 125 -2.97 -11.70 23.62
N ARG A 126 -3.44 -11.74 22.37
CA ARG A 126 -3.23 -12.86 21.43
C ARG A 126 -1.78 -13.00 21.01
N GLU A 127 -1.11 -11.90 20.64
CA GLU A 127 0.32 -11.90 20.27
C GLU A 127 1.21 -12.35 21.43
N GLU A 128 0.91 -11.95 22.67
CA GLU A 128 1.64 -12.44 23.84
C GLU A 128 1.41 -13.94 24.06
N ALA A 129 0.16 -14.42 23.94
CA ALA A 129 -0.14 -15.85 24.06
C ALA A 129 0.56 -16.70 22.98
N GLU A 130 0.54 -16.27 21.72
CA GLU A 130 1.28 -16.93 20.63
C GLU A 130 2.79 -16.93 20.88
N ARG A 131 3.34 -15.83 21.40
CA ARG A 131 4.77 -15.74 21.74
C ARG A 131 5.14 -16.66 22.91
N GLN A 132 4.30 -16.80 23.94
CA GLN A 132 4.50 -17.76 25.03
C GLN A 132 4.39 -19.22 24.52
N ALA A 133 3.49 -19.51 23.58
CA ALA A 133 3.38 -20.81 22.93
C ALA A 133 4.62 -21.14 22.07
N GLN A 134 5.18 -20.16 21.35
CA GLN A 134 6.42 -20.34 20.59
C GLN A 134 7.62 -20.58 21.51
N LEU A 135 7.78 -19.79 22.58
CA LEU A 135 8.90 -19.93 23.53
C LEU A 135 8.87 -21.27 24.27
N SER A 136 7.69 -21.75 24.67
CA SER A 136 7.55 -23.06 25.31
C SER A 136 7.80 -24.23 24.34
N LYS A 137 7.44 -24.08 23.05
CA LYS A 137 7.79 -25.03 21.99
C LYS A 137 9.31 -25.06 21.71
N GLU A 138 9.95 -23.90 21.62
CA GLU A 138 11.41 -23.78 21.44
C GLU A 138 12.17 -24.39 22.63
N GLN A 139 11.69 -24.19 23.87
CA GLN A 139 12.23 -24.84 25.06
C GLN A 139 12.09 -26.37 25.01
N ALA A 140 10.94 -26.90 24.58
CA ALA A 140 10.72 -28.34 24.46
C ALA A 140 11.61 -28.97 23.36
N GLU A 141 11.70 -28.34 22.19
CA GLU A 141 12.59 -28.78 21.10
C GLU A 141 14.07 -28.75 21.52
N ARG A 142 14.46 -27.73 22.31
CA ARG A 142 15.80 -27.64 22.87
C ARG A 142 16.08 -28.71 23.92
N GLU A 143 15.15 -28.98 24.83
CA GLU A 143 15.29 -30.08 25.80
C GLU A 143 15.40 -31.44 25.09
N GLU A 144 14.63 -31.66 24.02
CA GLU A 144 14.76 -32.88 23.23
C GLU A 144 16.13 -32.97 22.54
N ALA A 145 16.60 -31.88 21.91
CA ALA A 145 17.92 -31.83 21.29
C ALA A 145 19.06 -32.06 22.30
N GLU A 146 18.98 -31.48 23.50
CA GLU A 146 19.97 -31.70 24.57
C GLU A 146 19.94 -33.16 25.07
N ARG A 147 18.78 -33.81 25.15
CA ARG A 147 18.65 -35.26 25.47
C ARG A 147 19.20 -36.14 24.34
N GLN A 148 18.88 -35.85 23.08
CA GLN A 148 19.41 -36.58 21.92
C GLN A 148 20.94 -36.46 21.84
N ALA A 149 21.51 -35.28 22.12
CA ALA A 149 22.95 -35.06 22.17
C ALA A 149 23.64 -35.85 23.30
N GLN A 150 23.01 -35.96 24.48
CA GLN A 150 23.52 -36.80 25.57
C GLN A 150 23.51 -38.29 25.19
N LEU A 151 22.42 -38.79 24.59
CA LEU A 151 22.33 -40.18 24.13
C LEU A 151 23.37 -40.50 23.03
N ALA A 152 23.57 -39.60 22.07
CA ALA A 152 24.59 -39.74 21.03
C ALA A 152 26.02 -39.74 21.62
N LYS A 153 26.29 -38.92 22.64
CA LYS A 153 27.56 -38.91 23.36
C LYS A 153 27.80 -40.22 24.12
N GLU A 154 26.79 -40.75 24.81
CA GLU A 154 26.93 -42.02 25.52
C GLU A 154 27.13 -43.20 24.54
N GLN A 155 26.46 -43.18 23.38
CA GLN A 155 26.69 -44.16 22.31
C GLN A 155 28.12 -44.07 21.77
N ALA A 156 28.64 -42.86 21.51
CA ALA A 156 30.01 -42.68 21.04
C ALA A 156 31.06 -43.14 22.08
N GLU A 157 30.85 -42.87 23.37
CA GLU A 157 31.72 -43.33 24.46
C GLU A 157 31.71 -44.86 24.60
N ARG A 158 30.53 -45.50 24.45
CA ARG A 158 30.40 -46.96 24.42
C ARG A 158 31.11 -47.58 23.20
N GLU A 159 30.94 -47.00 22.00
CA GLU A 159 31.64 -47.44 20.79
C GLU A 159 33.16 -47.29 20.92
N GLU A 160 33.65 -46.18 21.48
CA GLU A 160 35.09 -45.98 21.67
C GLU A 160 35.64 -47.00 22.68
N ALA A 161 34.95 -47.24 23.80
CA ALA A 161 35.33 -48.26 24.77
C ALA A 161 35.38 -49.68 24.14
N GLU A 162 34.42 -50.04 23.28
CA GLU A 162 34.43 -51.33 22.58
C GLU A 162 35.60 -51.43 21.56
N ARG A 163 35.89 -50.34 20.84
CA ARG A 163 37.05 -50.27 19.92
C ARG A 163 38.38 -50.36 20.67
N GLN A 164 38.51 -49.67 21.81
CA GLN A 164 39.70 -49.75 22.67
C GLN A 164 39.86 -51.16 23.25
N ALA A 165 38.79 -51.83 23.68
CA ALA A 165 38.82 -53.21 24.16
C ALA A 165 39.28 -54.20 23.07
N LYS A 166 38.74 -54.06 21.84
CA LYS A 166 39.17 -54.86 20.68
C LYS A 166 40.64 -54.64 20.33
N LEU A 167 41.11 -53.39 20.30
CA LEU A 167 42.53 -53.06 20.10
C LEU A 167 43.43 -53.61 21.20
N ALA A 168 42.98 -53.60 22.46
CA ALA A 168 43.73 -54.17 23.58
C ALA A 168 43.84 -55.71 23.48
N GLN A 169 42.77 -56.39 23.05
CA GLN A 169 42.77 -57.83 22.77
C GLN A 169 43.73 -58.16 21.60
N GLU A 170 43.61 -57.48 20.46
CA GLU A 170 44.48 -57.69 19.29
C GLU A 170 45.96 -57.47 19.65
N GLN A 171 46.27 -56.44 20.45
CA GLN A 171 47.62 -56.22 20.96
C GLN A 171 48.10 -57.30 21.94
N ALA A 172 47.22 -57.93 22.70
CA ALA A 172 47.57 -59.02 23.61
C ALA A 172 47.87 -60.30 22.81
N GLU A 173 46.98 -60.68 21.90
CA GLU A 173 47.16 -61.83 20.99
C GLU A 173 48.43 -61.67 20.15
N ARG A 174 48.67 -60.46 19.61
CA ARG A 174 49.88 -60.15 18.86
C ARG A 174 51.15 -60.23 19.73
N LYS A 175 51.14 -59.73 20.97
CA LYS A 175 52.29 -59.85 21.89
C LYS A 175 52.56 -61.31 22.26
N GLU A 176 51.53 -62.13 22.38
CA GLU A 176 51.71 -63.57 22.59
C GLU A 176 52.31 -64.24 21.35
N ALA A 177 51.79 -63.95 20.15
CA ALA A 177 52.34 -64.46 18.90
C ALA A 177 53.79 -64.02 18.66
N GLU A 178 54.13 -62.75 18.93
CA GLU A 178 55.51 -62.23 18.85
C GLU A 178 56.43 -62.93 19.88
N ARG A 179 55.94 -63.23 21.09
CA ARG A 179 56.69 -63.99 22.10
C ARG A 179 56.89 -65.46 21.71
N GLN A 180 55.87 -66.12 21.16
CA GLN A 180 55.98 -67.48 20.63
C GLN A 180 56.97 -67.53 19.45
N ALA A 181 56.92 -66.54 18.55
CA ALA A 181 57.85 -66.40 17.43
C ALA A 181 59.29 -66.13 17.89
N GLN A 182 59.50 -65.30 18.93
CA GLN A 182 60.82 -65.10 19.53
C GLN A 182 61.38 -66.38 20.15
N LEU A 183 60.58 -67.14 20.89
CA LEU A 183 60.99 -68.44 21.45
C LEU A 183 61.33 -69.46 20.35
N ALA A 184 60.56 -69.50 19.26
CA ALA A 184 60.85 -70.33 18.10
C ALA A 184 62.14 -69.88 17.38
N LYS A 185 62.36 -68.57 17.26
CA LYS A 185 63.57 -67.98 16.66
C LYS A 185 64.81 -68.26 17.51
N GLU A 186 64.75 -68.10 18.83
CA GLU A 186 65.86 -68.45 19.73
C GLU A 186 66.20 -69.95 19.66
N GLN A 187 65.20 -70.82 19.59
CA GLN A 187 65.41 -72.26 19.38
C GLN A 187 66.00 -72.60 18.00
N ALA A 188 65.65 -71.84 16.96
CA ALA A 188 66.22 -71.98 15.63
C ALA A 188 67.67 -71.47 15.58
N GLU A 189 67.93 -70.26 16.07
CA GLU A 189 69.26 -69.64 16.15
C GLU A 189 70.22 -70.46 17.01
N ARG A 190 69.74 -71.10 18.08
CA ARG A 190 70.57 -72.01 18.90
C ARG A 190 70.97 -73.27 18.14
N LYS A 191 70.03 -73.91 17.41
CA LYS A 191 70.32 -75.06 16.53
C LYS A 191 71.20 -74.66 15.35
N GLU A 192 71.01 -73.45 14.82
CA GLU A 192 71.83 -72.93 13.74
C GLU A 192 73.23 -72.56 14.22
N ALA A 193 73.39 -72.00 15.42
CA ALA A 193 74.71 -71.77 16.02
C ALA A 193 75.45 -73.10 16.31
N GLU A 194 74.75 -74.13 16.79
CA GLU A 194 75.33 -75.48 16.92
C GLU A 194 75.77 -76.04 15.56
N ARG A 195 75.00 -75.80 14.48
CA ARG A 195 75.34 -76.21 13.11
C ARG A 195 76.45 -75.35 12.48
N GLN A 196 76.45 -74.05 12.70
CA GLN A 196 77.48 -73.13 12.20
C GLN A 196 78.81 -73.34 12.95
N ALA A 197 78.79 -73.73 14.23
CA ALA A 197 80.00 -74.15 14.94
C ALA A 197 80.58 -75.47 14.38
N GLN A 198 79.74 -76.36 13.85
CA GLN A 198 80.20 -77.55 13.10
C GLN A 198 80.74 -77.16 11.71
N LEU A 199 79.99 -76.36 10.94
CA LEU A 199 80.36 -75.95 9.59
C LEU A 199 81.58 -75.04 9.54
N ALA A 200 81.73 -74.08 10.47
CA ALA A 200 82.91 -73.20 10.53
C ALA A 200 84.18 -73.98 10.86
N LYS A 201 84.08 -75.09 11.60
CA LYS A 201 85.19 -76.03 11.80
C LYS A 201 85.54 -76.74 10.48
N GLU A 202 84.53 -77.22 9.75
CA GLU A 202 84.67 -77.88 8.45
C GLU A 202 85.11 -76.91 7.32
N GLN A 203 84.85 -75.61 7.45
CA GLN A 203 85.25 -74.56 6.50
C GLN A 203 86.60 -73.92 6.83
N ALA A 204 87.02 -73.85 8.10
CA ALA A 204 88.41 -73.56 8.45
C ALA A 204 89.34 -74.67 7.91
N GLU A 205 88.87 -75.93 7.95
CA GLU A 205 89.45 -77.07 7.24
C GLU A 205 89.36 -76.97 5.69
N ARG A 206 88.89 -75.84 5.13
CA ARG A 206 88.67 -75.61 3.68
C ARG A 206 89.16 -74.26 3.11
N GLU A 207 89.47 -73.26 3.94
CA GLU A 207 89.87 -71.89 3.48
C GLU A 207 91.36 -71.76 3.08
N GLU A 208 92.19 -72.76 3.39
CA GLU A 208 93.66 -72.70 3.23
C GLU A 208 94.18 -73.25 1.89
N ALA A 209 93.39 -74.09 1.20
CA ALA A 209 93.83 -74.83 0.01
C ALA A 209 93.42 -74.18 -1.34
N GLU A 210 92.20 -73.63 -1.46
CA GLU A 210 91.75 -72.96 -2.70
C GLU A 210 92.51 -71.67 -3.02
N ARG A 211 93.09 -71.01 -2.01
CA ARG A 211 94.00 -69.84 -2.19
C ARG A 211 95.19 -70.12 -3.11
N GLN A 212 95.50 -71.40 -3.34
CA GLN A 212 96.59 -71.88 -4.18
C GLN A 212 96.17 -72.00 -5.66
N ALA A 213 94.88 -71.98 -5.98
CA ALA A 213 94.34 -72.42 -7.29
C ALA A 213 94.04 -71.27 -8.26
N GLN A 214 93.41 -70.17 -7.82
CA GLN A 214 92.86 -69.16 -8.75
C GLN A 214 93.62 -67.81 -8.78
N LEU A 215 94.83 -67.79 -8.21
CA LEU A 215 95.93 -66.96 -8.70
C LEU A 215 96.26 -67.26 -10.17
N ALA A 216 96.02 -68.50 -10.62
CA ALA A 216 96.44 -69.04 -11.92
C ALA A 216 95.44 -68.79 -13.09
N LYS A 217 94.68 -67.68 -13.02
CA LYS A 217 94.03 -67.08 -14.20
C LYS A 217 93.69 -65.60 -13.91
N GLU A 218 94.55 -64.61 -14.25
CA GLU A 218 95.69 -64.65 -15.20
C GLU A 218 95.24 -64.99 -16.63
N GLN A 219 95.98 -64.61 -17.68
CA GLN A 219 95.89 -65.25 -19.01
C GLN A 219 94.53 -65.24 -19.76
N ALA A 220 93.50 -64.60 -19.20
CA ALA A 220 92.38 -63.93 -19.89
C ALA A 220 92.70 -62.43 -20.16
N GLU A 221 93.97 -62.07 -19.95
CA GLU A 221 94.79 -61.42 -20.97
C GLU A 221 94.56 -62.06 -22.36
N ARG A 222 95.15 -61.49 -23.43
CA ARG A 222 94.87 -61.79 -24.85
C ARG A 222 93.61 -61.04 -25.35
N GLU A 223 93.77 -60.25 -26.41
CA GLU A 223 93.45 -60.62 -27.80
C GLU A 223 91.92 -60.87 -27.95
N GLU A 224 91.13 -60.04 -28.61
CA GLU A 224 91.42 -59.00 -29.62
C GLU A 224 90.89 -57.62 -29.18
N ALA A 225 91.65 -56.52 -29.19
CA ALA A 225 92.90 -56.23 -29.87
C ALA A 225 92.86 -56.36 -31.41
N GLU A 226 91.73 -56.01 -32.06
CA GLU A 226 91.78 -55.68 -33.49
C GLU A 226 90.87 -54.52 -33.92
N ARG A 227 89.56 -54.52 -33.59
CA ARG A 227 88.59 -53.61 -34.26
C ARG A 227 88.47 -52.21 -33.65
N GLN A 228 89.62 -51.54 -33.69
CA GLN A 228 89.81 -50.09 -33.89
C GLN A 228 88.74 -49.22 -33.21
N ALA A 229 88.76 -49.20 -31.88
CA ALA A 229 89.61 -48.31 -31.08
C ALA A 229 88.97 -46.92 -30.89
N LYS A 230 88.80 -46.42 -29.65
CA LYS A 230 89.33 -46.86 -28.35
C LYS A 230 90.85 -47.19 -28.36
N LEU A 231 91.75 -46.26 -28.05
CA LEU A 231 91.48 -45.08 -27.27
C LEU A 231 90.76 -45.49 -25.86
N ALA A 232 90.81 -46.78 -25.28
CA ALA A 232 90.54 -47.40 -23.84
C ALA A 232 90.23 -49.02 -23.59
N GLN A 233 89.98 -49.67 -22.36
CA GLN A 233 89.90 -51.22 -22.01
C GLN A 233 89.21 -51.84 -20.64
N GLU A 234 88.90 -53.21 -20.38
CA GLU A 234 88.01 -53.94 -19.28
C GLU A 234 88.31 -55.50 -18.70
N GLN A 235 87.53 -56.30 -17.78
CA GLN A 235 87.88 -57.63 -16.91
C GLN A 235 86.83 -58.83 -16.38
N ALA A 236 87.13 -59.93 -15.49
CA ALA A 236 86.36 -61.27 -15.00
C ALA A 236 86.57 -61.98 -13.51
N GLU A 237 86.27 -63.22 -12.82
CA GLU A 237 85.73 -64.74 -12.83
C GLU A 237 85.51 -65.60 -11.38
N ARG A 238 85.15 -66.98 -11.10
CA ARG A 238 85.24 -68.00 -9.82
C ARG A 238 84.42 -69.48 -9.58
N GLU A 239 84.42 -70.36 -8.42
CA GLU A 239 84.10 -71.96 -8.20
C GLU A 239 83.47 -72.76 -6.82
N GLU A 240 83.25 -74.19 -6.57
CA GLU A 240 82.63 -75.09 -5.34
C GLU A 240 82.74 -76.80 -5.24
N ALA A 241 82.27 -77.93 -4.45
CA ALA A 241 81.36 -78.59 -3.28
C ALA A 241 81.46 -80.21 -2.75
N GLU A 242 80.70 -80.92 -1.72
CA GLU A 242 80.73 -82.44 -1.11
C GLU A 242 79.44 -83.18 -0.26
N ARG A 243 79.07 -84.36 0.52
CA ARG A 243 79.33 -85.75 1.37
C ARG A 243 78.00 -86.74 1.76
N GLN A 244 77.63 -87.95 2.50
CA GLN A 244 77.90 -89.35 3.28
C GLN A 244 76.55 -90.33 3.70
N ALA A 245 76.14 -91.53 4.41
CA ALA A 245 76.36 -92.91 5.25
C ALA A 245 75.00 -93.90 5.60
N LYS A 246 74.58 -95.10 6.33
CA LYS A 246 74.78 -96.51 7.14
C LYS A 246 73.39 -97.38 7.59
N LEU A 247 72.94 -98.58 8.27
CA LEU A 247 73.09 -100.08 8.91
C LEU A 247 71.68 -100.84 9.49
N ALA A 248 71.20 -102.07 10.14
CA ALA A 248 71.33 -103.59 10.67
C ALA A 248 69.93 -104.36 11.32
N GLN A 249 69.49 -105.59 11.95
CA GLN A 249 69.68 -107.16 12.35
C GLN A 249 68.52 -108.10 13.20
N GLU A 250 68.47 -109.54 13.36
CA GLU A 250 67.86 -110.71 14.34
C GLU A 250 66.46 -111.68 14.46
N GLN A 251 66.28 -112.92 15.21
CA GLN A 251 65.04 -113.99 15.40
C GLN A 251 64.90 -115.34 16.46
N ALA A 252 63.80 -116.28 16.60
CA ALA A 252 63.48 -117.49 17.65
C ALA A 252 62.38 -118.80 17.51
N GLU A 253 62.03 -119.81 18.49
CA GLU A 253 61.16 -121.19 18.43
C GLU A 253 60.21 -121.99 19.62
N ARG A 254 59.91 -123.39 19.83
CA ARG A 254 58.51 -124.11 20.22
C ARG A 254 58.06 -125.57 20.92
N LYS A 255 56.73 -125.80 21.34
CA LYS A 255 55.67 -126.99 21.22
C LYS A 255 54.70 -127.59 22.39
N GLU A 256 53.75 -128.54 22.12
CA GLU A 256 52.29 -128.65 22.57
C GLU A 256 51.74 -130.00 23.21
N ALA A 257 50.98 -129.97 24.35
CA ALA A 257 49.72 -130.74 24.73
C ALA A 257 49.53 -131.20 26.22
N GLU A 258 48.67 -130.56 27.06
CA GLU A 258 48.15 -131.15 28.35
C GLU A 258 46.89 -130.48 29.03
N ARG A 259 46.08 -129.67 28.33
CA ARG A 259 45.17 -128.68 28.97
C ARG A 259 43.69 -129.10 29.09
N GLN A 260 43.26 -129.85 30.12
CA GLN A 260 41.82 -130.23 30.22
C GLN A 260 41.15 -130.52 31.61
N ALA A 261 41.73 -130.18 32.77
CA ALA A 261 41.32 -130.77 34.06
C ALA A 261 40.52 -129.92 35.10
N GLN A 262 40.13 -128.66 34.83
CA GLN A 262 39.98 -127.67 35.93
C GLN A 262 38.61 -126.97 36.14
N LEU A 263 37.56 -127.27 35.37
CA LEU A 263 36.38 -126.37 35.20
C LEU A 263 35.20 -126.49 36.19
N ALA A 264 35.26 -127.35 37.22
CA ALA A 264 34.04 -127.83 37.90
C ALA A 264 33.59 -127.10 39.19
N LYS A 265 34.27 -126.05 39.66
CA LYS A 265 34.06 -125.50 41.02
C LYS A 265 33.22 -124.20 41.12
N GLU A 266 32.98 -123.52 40.01
CA GLU A 266 32.66 -122.07 40.00
C GLU A 266 31.16 -121.72 40.07
N GLN A 267 30.25 -122.69 39.88
CA GLN A 267 28.83 -122.37 39.65
C GLN A 267 27.99 -122.14 40.92
N ALA A 268 28.43 -122.57 42.10
CA ALA A 268 27.58 -122.59 43.31
C ALA A 268 27.41 -121.22 44.01
N GLU A 269 28.34 -120.27 43.82
CA GLU A 269 28.41 -119.03 44.60
C GLU A 269 27.53 -117.90 44.02
N ARG A 270 26.83 -118.13 42.90
CA ARG A 270 26.23 -117.05 42.09
C ARG A 270 24.75 -116.75 42.39
N GLU A 271 23.97 -117.73 42.85
CA GLU A 271 22.51 -117.60 42.99
C GLU A 271 22.06 -116.80 44.24
N GLU A 272 22.88 -116.76 45.30
CA GLU A 272 22.50 -116.11 46.56
C GLU A 272 22.52 -114.56 46.45
N ALA A 273 23.40 -114.01 45.62
CA ALA A 273 23.59 -112.58 45.47
C ALA A 273 22.40 -111.86 44.79
N GLU A 274 21.76 -112.49 43.80
CA GLU A 274 20.71 -111.84 42.99
C GLU A 274 19.46 -111.49 43.81
N ARG A 275 19.12 -112.29 44.83
CA ARG A 275 17.92 -112.07 45.65
C ARG A 275 17.98 -110.82 46.52
N GLN A 276 19.16 -110.45 47.03
CA GLN A 276 19.29 -109.26 47.87
C GLN A 276 19.16 -107.95 47.06
N ALA A 277 19.57 -107.95 45.79
CA ALA A 277 19.53 -106.78 44.93
C ALA A 277 18.10 -106.34 44.54
N GLN A 278 17.15 -107.27 44.43
CA GLN A 278 15.79 -106.96 43.96
C GLN A 278 14.97 -106.15 44.99
N LEU A 279 15.01 -106.53 46.28
CA LEU A 279 14.21 -105.88 47.33
C LEU A 279 14.58 -104.41 47.57
N ALA A 280 15.86 -104.05 47.41
CA ALA A 280 16.32 -102.67 47.57
C ALA A 280 15.79 -101.74 46.46
N LYS A 281 15.56 -102.27 45.26
CA LYS A 281 15.09 -101.49 44.10
C LYS A 281 13.62 -101.07 44.23
N GLU A 282 12.76 -102.00 44.65
CA GLU A 282 11.31 -101.79 44.78
C GLU A 282 10.95 -100.71 45.82
N GLN A 283 11.77 -100.55 46.87
CA GLN A 283 11.57 -99.49 47.88
C GLN A 283 11.91 -98.09 47.33
N ALA A 284 13.02 -97.96 46.58
CA ALA A 284 13.46 -96.67 46.03
C ALA A 284 12.47 -96.10 45.01
N GLU A 285 11.95 -96.95 44.11
CA GLU A 285 10.99 -96.56 43.06
C GLU A 285 9.67 -96.02 43.64
N ARG A 286 9.33 -96.40 44.89
CA ARG A 286 8.09 -95.98 45.57
C ARG A 286 8.21 -94.62 46.24
N GLU A 287 9.34 -94.30 46.88
CA GLU A 287 9.56 -92.97 47.46
C GLU A 287 9.64 -91.87 46.39
N GLU A 288 10.23 -92.19 45.22
CA GLU A 288 10.34 -91.23 44.13
C GLU A 288 8.95 -90.85 43.56
N ALA A 289 8.07 -91.84 43.38
CA ALA A 289 6.71 -91.62 42.89
C ALA A 289 5.87 -90.71 43.80
N GLU A 290 5.97 -90.86 45.13
CA GLU A 290 5.23 -90.00 46.07
C GLU A 290 5.73 -88.54 46.03
N ARG A 291 7.03 -88.31 45.85
CA ARG A 291 7.59 -86.95 45.71
C ARG A 291 7.17 -86.29 44.40
N GLN A 292 7.19 -87.03 43.29
CA GLN A 292 6.72 -86.51 42.00
C GLN A 292 5.23 -86.13 42.04
N ALA A 293 4.39 -86.93 42.72
CA ALA A 293 2.97 -86.64 42.89
C ALA A 293 2.68 -85.38 43.71
N GLN A 294 3.48 -85.09 44.76
CA GLN A 294 3.34 -83.86 45.55
C GLN A 294 3.72 -82.61 44.75
N LEU A 295 4.86 -82.63 44.04
CA LEU A 295 5.32 -81.51 43.22
C LEU A 295 4.34 -81.14 42.10
N ALA A 296 3.76 -82.15 41.43
CA ALA A 296 2.76 -81.94 40.39
C ALA A 296 1.49 -81.25 40.91
N LYS A 297 1.07 -81.56 42.16
CA LYS A 297 -0.08 -80.92 42.80
C LYS A 297 0.19 -79.46 43.15
N GLU A 298 1.35 -79.16 43.74
CA GLU A 298 1.74 -77.79 44.10
C GLU A 298 1.91 -76.89 42.86
N GLN A 299 2.42 -77.43 41.76
CA GLN A 299 2.47 -76.72 40.47
C GLN A 299 1.08 -76.42 39.91
N ALA A 300 0.14 -77.38 39.93
CA ALA A 300 -1.21 -77.19 39.43
C ALA A 300 -1.99 -76.11 40.22
N GLU A 301 -1.91 -76.14 41.55
CA GLU A 301 -2.56 -75.14 42.43
C GLU A 301 -1.99 -73.72 42.19
N ARG A 302 -0.70 -73.63 41.86
CA ARG A 302 -0.03 -72.34 41.55
C ARG A 302 -0.38 -71.81 40.16
N GLU A 303 -0.48 -72.67 39.15
CA GLU A 303 -0.97 -72.27 37.82
C GLU A 303 -2.43 -71.80 37.86
N GLU A 304 -3.30 -72.46 38.63
CA GLU A 304 -4.69 -72.04 38.75
C GLU A 304 -4.81 -70.66 39.39
N ALA A 305 -4.04 -70.40 40.47
CA ALA A 305 -3.99 -69.09 41.12
C ALA A 305 -3.50 -67.97 40.17
N GLU A 306 -2.48 -68.24 39.35
CA GLU A 306 -1.97 -67.24 38.37
C GLU A 306 -3.01 -66.94 37.27
N ARG A 307 -3.74 -67.97 36.80
CA ARG A 307 -4.82 -67.80 35.82
C ARG A 307 -5.99 -66.99 36.40
N GLN A 308 -6.39 -67.26 37.65
CA GLN A 308 -7.43 -66.49 38.33
C GLN A 308 -7.01 -65.02 38.53
N ALA A 309 -5.75 -64.76 38.90
CA ALA A 309 -5.22 -63.40 39.04
C ALA A 309 -5.23 -62.63 37.71
N LYS A 310 -4.80 -63.26 36.61
CA LYS A 310 -4.82 -62.65 35.26
C LYS A 310 -6.24 -62.33 34.78
N LEU A 311 -7.20 -63.24 34.98
CA LEU A 311 -8.60 -63.01 34.62
C LEU A 311 -9.22 -61.86 35.44
N ALA A 312 -8.88 -61.74 36.72
CA ALA A 312 -9.35 -60.63 37.56
C ALA A 312 -8.76 -59.27 37.12
N GLN A 313 -7.48 -59.24 36.71
CA GLN A 313 -6.85 -58.04 36.16
C GLN A 313 -7.49 -57.63 34.81
N GLU A 314 -7.65 -58.58 33.88
CA GLU A 314 -8.26 -58.34 32.56
C GLU A 314 -9.72 -57.84 32.69
N GLN A 315 -10.48 -58.33 33.68
CA GLN A 315 -11.81 -57.81 34.01
C GLN A 315 -11.77 -56.39 34.57
N ALA A 316 -10.83 -56.06 35.46
CA ALA A 316 -10.71 -54.72 36.03
C ALA A 316 -10.29 -53.67 34.99
N GLU A 317 -9.29 -53.97 34.16
CA GLU A 317 -8.85 -53.11 33.05
C GLU A 317 -9.98 -52.86 32.04
N ARG A 318 -10.80 -53.88 31.79
CA ARG A 318 -11.97 -53.77 30.93
C ARG A 318 -13.10 -52.93 31.53
N GLU A 319 -13.42 -53.11 32.82
CA GLU A 319 -14.40 -52.25 33.50
C GLU A 319 -13.95 -50.77 33.50
N GLU A 320 -12.66 -50.50 33.67
CA GLU A 320 -12.15 -49.14 33.61
C GLU A 320 -12.24 -48.58 32.18
N ALA A 321 -11.86 -49.34 31.16
CA ALA A 321 -12.00 -48.94 29.77
C ALA A 321 -13.46 -48.68 29.35
N GLU A 322 -14.41 -49.52 29.79
CA GLU A 322 -15.84 -49.32 29.52
C GLU A 322 -16.39 -48.06 30.24
N ARG A 323 -15.89 -47.72 31.44
CA ARG A 323 -16.23 -46.44 32.13
C ARG A 323 -15.61 -45.22 31.45
N GLN A 324 -14.33 -45.28 31.04
CA GLN A 324 -13.68 -44.19 30.32
C GLN A 324 -14.38 -43.93 28.97
N ALA A 325 -14.79 -44.99 28.25
CA ALA A 325 -15.57 -44.87 27.02
C ALA A 325 -16.97 -44.25 27.24
N GLN A 326 -17.65 -44.58 28.35
CA GLN A 326 -18.92 -43.92 28.70
C GLN A 326 -18.75 -42.44 28.99
N LEU A 327 -17.75 -42.05 29.79
CA LEU A 327 -17.47 -40.65 30.12
C LEU A 327 -17.09 -39.83 28.88
N ALA A 328 -16.25 -40.38 28.00
CA ALA A 328 -15.89 -39.74 26.74
C ALA A 328 -17.11 -39.56 25.81
N LYS A 329 -18.04 -40.52 25.79
CA LYS A 329 -19.30 -40.41 25.04
C LYS A 329 -20.23 -39.35 25.62
N GLU A 330 -20.39 -39.28 26.95
CA GLU A 330 -21.22 -38.27 27.61
C GLU A 330 -20.65 -36.85 27.42
N GLN A 331 -19.31 -36.71 27.44
CA GLN A 331 -18.64 -35.46 27.09
C GLN A 331 -18.86 -35.07 25.62
N ALA A 332 -18.73 -36.00 24.67
CA ALA A 332 -18.96 -35.74 23.26
C ALA A 332 -20.41 -35.35 22.94
N GLU A 333 -21.40 -36.06 23.52
CA GLU A 333 -22.82 -35.72 23.37
C GLU A 333 -23.16 -34.35 23.96
N ARG A 334 -22.47 -33.96 25.04
CA ARG A 334 -22.61 -32.63 25.64
C ARG A 334 -21.94 -31.53 24.80
N GLU A 335 -20.72 -31.74 24.32
CA GLU A 335 -20.08 -30.79 23.40
C GLU A 335 -20.89 -30.60 22.12
N GLU A 336 -21.48 -31.67 21.57
CA GLU A 336 -22.35 -31.54 20.39
C GLU A 336 -23.61 -30.73 20.72
N ALA A 337 -24.26 -30.97 21.86
CA ALA A 337 -25.41 -30.19 22.30
C ALA A 337 -25.07 -28.70 22.55
N GLU A 338 -23.93 -28.40 23.16
CA GLU A 338 -23.48 -27.02 23.39
C GLU A 338 -23.13 -26.32 22.04
N ARG A 339 -22.51 -27.02 21.08
CA ARG A 339 -22.28 -26.51 19.71
C ARG A 339 -23.58 -26.30 18.93
N GLN A 340 -24.54 -27.23 19.00
CA GLN A 340 -25.84 -27.08 18.36
C GLN A 340 -26.62 -25.88 18.93
N ALA A 341 -26.58 -25.67 20.26
CA ALA A 341 -27.18 -24.51 20.91
C ALA A 341 -26.51 -23.19 20.49
N GLN A 342 -25.17 -23.17 20.35
CA GLN A 342 -24.43 -22.00 19.89
C GLN A 342 -24.74 -21.65 18.42
N LEU A 343 -24.78 -22.66 17.54
CA LEU A 343 -25.17 -22.48 16.13
C LEU A 343 -26.62 -21.99 15.98
N ALA A 344 -27.56 -22.51 16.78
CA ALA A 344 -28.94 -22.05 16.79
C ALA A 344 -29.07 -20.58 17.26
N LYS A 345 -28.24 -20.17 18.23
CA LYS A 345 -28.16 -18.77 18.68
C LYS A 345 -27.57 -17.86 17.60
N GLU A 346 -26.48 -18.26 16.96
CA GLU A 346 -25.85 -17.50 15.87
C GLU A 346 -26.79 -17.36 14.65
N GLN A 347 -27.55 -18.40 14.32
CA GLN A 347 -28.59 -18.34 13.29
C GLN A 347 -29.73 -17.39 13.66
N ALA A 348 -30.18 -17.37 14.91
CA ALA A 348 -31.22 -16.44 15.36
C ALA A 348 -30.75 -14.97 15.35
N GLU A 349 -29.54 -14.71 15.85
CA GLU A 349 -28.92 -13.38 15.82
C GLU A 349 -28.70 -12.90 14.37
N ARG A 350 -28.35 -13.81 13.47
CA ARG A 350 -28.24 -13.53 12.03
C ARG A 350 -29.59 -13.26 11.36
N GLU A 351 -30.63 -14.05 11.64
CA GLU A 351 -31.97 -13.78 11.11
C GLU A 351 -32.51 -12.42 11.61
N GLU A 352 -32.22 -12.04 12.85
CA GLU A 352 -32.60 -10.73 13.36
C GLU A 352 -31.82 -9.61 12.65
N ALA A 353 -30.50 -9.76 12.48
CA ALA A 353 -29.67 -8.79 11.75
C ALA A 353 -30.09 -8.64 10.26
N GLU A 354 -30.41 -9.74 9.57
CA GLU A 354 -30.90 -9.71 8.18
C GLU A 354 -32.27 -9.01 8.08
N ARG A 355 -33.18 -9.20 9.06
CA ARG A 355 -34.45 -8.46 9.14
C ARG A 355 -34.25 -6.97 9.45
N GLN A 356 -33.37 -6.62 10.38
CA GLN A 356 -33.06 -5.23 10.71
C GLN A 356 -32.44 -4.51 9.49
N ALA A 357 -31.51 -5.17 8.78
CA ALA A 357 -30.93 -4.65 7.54
C ALA A 357 -31.97 -4.47 6.42
N GLN A 358 -32.93 -5.39 6.28
CA GLN A 358 -34.01 -5.28 5.30
C GLN A 358 -34.96 -4.10 5.62
N LEU A 359 -35.31 -3.91 6.89
CA LEU A 359 -36.13 -2.77 7.34
C LEU A 359 -35.42 -1.43 7.13
N ALA A 360 -34.13 -1.35 7.49
CA ALA A 360 -33.31 -0.16 7.25
C ALA A 360 -33.18 0.17 5.75
N LYS A 361 -33.09 -0.87 4.89
CA LYS A 361 -33.10 -0.69 3.44
C LYS A 361 -34.44 -0.16 2.93
N GLU A 362 -35.56 -0.72 3.37
CA GLU A 362 -36.91 -0.26 2.97
C GLU A 362 -37.18 1.18 3.43
N GLN A 363 -36.66 1.57 4.59
CA GLN A 363 -36.66 2.96 5.06
C GLN A 363 -35.79 3.87 4.18
N ALA A 364 -34.57 3.46 3.84
CA ALA A 364 -33.67 4.23 2.98
C ALA A 364 -34.22 4.42 1.56
N GLU A 365 -34.76 3.35 0.93
CA GLU A 365 -35.40 3.42 -0.39
C GLU A 365 -36.62 4.36 -0.38
N ARG A 366 -37.36 4.42 0.74
CA ARG A 366 -38.49 5.32 0.92
C ARG A 366 -38.06 6.78 1.14
N GLU A 367 -37.06 7.03 1.97
CA GLU A 367 -36.48 8.37 2.13
C GLU A 367 -35.86 8.89 0.82
N GLU A 368 -35.20 8.03 0.05
CA GLU A 368 -34.65 8.40 -1.25
C GLU A 368 -35.78 8.75 -2.23
N ALA A 369 -36.85 7.94 -2.30
CA ALA A 369 -38.01 8.24 -3.14
C ALA A 369 -38.69 9.57 -2.74
N GLU A 370 -38.78 9.88 -1.44
CA GLU A 370 -39.34 11.15 -0.94
C GLU A 370 -38.43 12.34 -1.26
N ARG A 371 -37.11 12.19 -1.16
CA ARG A 371 -36.12 13.19 -1.58
C ARG A 371 -36.13 13.41 -3.09
N GLN A 372 -36.19 12.34 -3.89
CA GLN A 372 -36.30 12.44 -5.35
C GLN A 372 -37.61 13.12 -5.77
N ALA A 373 -38.74 12.81 -5.12
CA ALA A 373 -40.00 13.49 -5.37
C ALA A 373 -39.94 14.99 -5.03
N LYS A 374 -39.35 15.35 -3.88
CA LYS A 374 -39.15 16.75 -3.48
C LYS A 374 -38.22 17.50 -4.43
N LEU A 375 -37.10 16.90 -4.83
CA LEU A 375 -36.18 17.46 -5.81
C LEU A 375 -36.82 17.61 -7.19
N ALA A 376 -37.66 16.67 -7.62
CA ALA A 376 -38.41 16.78 -8.87
C ALA A 376 -39.46 17.90 -8.83
N GLN A 377 -40.13 18.11 -7.68
CA GLN A 377 -41.01 19.26 -7.47
C GLN A 377 -40.23 20.57 -7.49
N GLU A 378 -39.13 20.67 -6.73
CA GLU A 378 -38.27 21.87 -6.68
C GLU A 378 -37.67 22.19 -8.06
N GLN A 379 -37.28 21.17 -8.84
CA GLN A 379 -36.86 21.33 -10.23
C GLN A 379 -38.00 21.78 -11.16
N ALA A 380 -39.23 21.28 -10.99
CA ALA A 380 -40.37 21.70 -11.80
C ALA A 380 -40.80 23.15 -11.48
N GLU A 381 -40.86 23.51 -10.19
CA GLU A 381 -41.11 24.89 -9.72
C GLU A 381 -39.99 25.83 -10.20
N ARG A 382 -38.74 25.36 -10.21
CA ARG A 382 -37.60 26.11 -10.75
C ARG A 382 -37.60 26.21 -12.27
N GLU A 383 -37.96 25.17 -13.02
CA GLU A 383 -38.12 25.26 -14.48
C GLU A 383 -39.27 26.20 -14.86
N GLU A 384 -40.36 26.21 -14.08
CA GLU A 384 -41.44 27.16 -14.28
C GLU A 384 -41.00 28.59 -13.92
N ALA A 385 -40.31 28.79 -12.79
CA ALA A 385 -39.76 30.09 -12.42
C ALA A 385 -38.70 30.59 -13.42
N GLU A 386 -37.81 29.72 -13.92
CA GLU A 386 -36.83 30.06 -14.96
C GLU A 386 -37.51 30.31 -16.31
N ARG A 387 -38.62 29.64 -16.66
CA ARG A 387 -39.46 30.00 -17.83
C ARG A 387 -40.19 31.32 -17.67
N GLN A 388 -40.79 31.59 -16.52
CA GLN A 388 -41.47 32.86 -16.24
C GLN A 388 -40.46 34.00 -16.23
N ALA A 389 -39.29 33.80 -15.60
CA ALA A 389 -38.17 34.73 -15.64
C ALA A 389 -37.60 34.88 -17.06
N GLN A 390 -37.52 33.82 -17.87
CA GLN A 390 -37.05 33.90 -19.26
C GLN A 390 -38.07 34.63 -20.17
N LEU A 391 -39.37 34.44 -19.97
CA LEU A 391 -40.41 35.18 -20.69
C LEU A 391 -40.44 36.65 -20.26
N ALA A 392 -40.36 36.94 -18.96
CA ALA A 392 -40.22 38.30 -18.44
C ALA A 392 -38.93 38.96 -18.93
N LYS A 393 -37.83 38.20 -19.02
CA LYS A 393 -36.54 38.64 -19.55
C LYS A 393 -36.56 38.79 -21.07
N GLU A 394 -37.32 38.01 -21.84
CA GLU A 394 -37.47 38.17 -23.29
C GLU A 394 -38.41 39.35 -23.64
N GLN A 395 -39.39 39.66 -22.78
CA GLN A 395 -40.16 40.90 -22.84
C GLN A 395 -39.29 42.11 -22.45
N ALA A 396 -38.58 42.04 -21.32
CA ALA A 396 -37.66 43.07 -20.89
C ALA A 396 -36.52 43.29 -21.90
N GLU A 397 -35.94 42.23 -22.49
CA GLU A 397 -34.94 42.32 -23.56
C GLU A 397 -35.52 42.82 -24.88
N ARG A 398 -36.84 42.81 -25.11
CA ARG A 398 -37.45 43.53 -26.23
C ARG A 398 -37.56 45.02 -25.97
N GLU A 399 -38.14 45.41 -24.83
CA GLU A 399 -38.24 46.83 -24.45
C GLU A 399 -36.85 47.46 -24.22
N GLU A 400 -35.92 46.67 -23.69
CA GLU A 400 -34.52 47.03 -23.51
C GLU A 400 -33.73 46.93 -24.82
N ALA A 401 -34.00 46.02 -25.77
CA ALA A 401 -33.38 46.11 -27.10
C ALA A 401 -33.86 47.33 -27.88
N GLU A 402 -35.12 47.75 -27.74
CA GLU A 402 -35.59 49.00 -28.35
C GLU A 402 -34.94 50.24 -27.70
N ARG A 403 -34.69 50.23 -26.38
CA ARG A 403 -33.88 51.27 -25.69
C ARG A 403 -32.39 51.20 -26.00
N GLN A 404 -31.78 50.02 -26.00
CA GLN A 404 -30.36 49.80 -26.26
C GLN A 404 -30.03 49.98 -27.75
N ALA A 405 -30.96 49.79 -28.68
CA ALA A 405 -30.77 50.23 -30.06
C ALA A 405 -30.58 51.76 -30.19
N GLN A 406 -31.03 52.55 -29.19
CA GLN A 406 -30.77 53.99 -29.09
C GLN A 406 -29.54 54.33 -28.23
N LEU A 407 -29.14 53.47 -27.27
CA LEU A 407 -28.10 53.76 -26.28
C LEU A 407 -26.77 53.02 -26.49
N ALA A 408 -26.76 51.81 -27.05
CA ALA A 408 -25.59 50.93 -27.21
C ALA A 408 -24.70 51.33 -28.40
N LYS A 409 -24.34 52.62 -28.48
CA LYS A 409 -23.31 53.12 -29.41
C LYS A 409 -21.95 53.30 -28.75
N GLU A 410 -21.82 53.00 -27.45
CA GLU A 410 -20.57 53.11 -26.70
C GLU A 410 -20.30 51.94 -25.73
N GLN A 411 -19.02 51.53 -25.71
CA GLN A 411 -18.29 50.77 -24.68
C GLN A 411 -18.47 49.24 -24.57
N GLU A 412 -17.50 48.62 -23.88
CA GLU A 412 -16.97 47.28 -24.20
C GLU A 412 -17.23 46.21 -23.13
N LYS A 413 -16.99 44.94 -23.51
CA LYS A 413 -17.02 43.76 -22.62
C LYS A 413 -15.76 43.65 -21.74
N PRO A 414 -15.85 43.05 -20.53
CA PRO A 414 -14.70 42.86 -19.65
C PRO A 414 -13.62 41.95 -20.27
N LYS A 415 -12.35 42.27 -20.01
CA LYS A 415 -11.18 41.57 -20.56
C LYS A 415 -10.88 40.29 -19.78
N LYS A 416 -10.57 39.21 -20.49
CA LYS A 416 -10.05 37.96 -19.89
C LYS A 416 -8.63 38.20 -19.36
N GLU A 417 -8.37 37.90 -18.10
CA GLU A 417 -7.01 37.93 -17.53
C GLU A 417 -6.07 36.97 -18.26
N GLY A 418 -4.82 37.42 -18.50
CA GLY A 418 -3.82 36.67 -19.26
C GLY A 418 -3.28 35.42 -18.53
N PHE A 419 -2.84 34.44 -19.31
CA PHE A 419 -2.31 33.14 -18.85
C PHE A 419 -1.30 33.27 -17.70
N PHE A 420 -0.27 34.11 -17.88
CA PHE A 420 0.80 34.35 -16.91
C PHE A 420 0.34 35.06 -15.64
N SER A 421 -0.70 35.91 -15.73
CA SER A 421 -1.29 36.59 -14.56
C SER A 421 -1.88 35.58 -13.58
N ARG A 422 -2.52 34.52 -14.09
CA ARG A 422 -3.02 33.43 -13.23
C ARG A 422 -1.90 32.64 -12.58
N LEU A 423 -0.78 32.41 -13.29
CA LEU A 423 0.40 31.74 -12.73
C LEU A 423 1.06 32.59 -11.62
N LYS A 424 1.26 33.91 -11.84
CA LYS A 424 1.77 34.85 -10.81
C LYS A 424 0.87 34.89 -9.57
N LYS A 425 -0.47 34.87 -9.77
CA LYS A 425 -1.48 34.81 -8.69
C LYS A 425 -1.46 33.47 -7.95
N GLY A 426 -1.43 32.35 -8.67
CA GLY A 426 -1.39 30.99 -8.13
C GLY A 426 -0.03 30.58 -7.54
N LEU A 427 0.98 31.43 -7.59
CA LEU A 427 2.25 31.26 -6.88
C LEU A 427 2.48 32.30 -5.78
N LEU A 428 1.55 33.24 -5.55
CA LEU A 428 1.74 34.42 -4.70
C LEU A 428 2.29 34.09 -3.30
N LYS A 429 1.69 33.09 -2.62
CA LYS A 429 2.12 32.64 -1.28
C LYS A 429 3.55 32.08 -1.28
N THR A 430 3.89 31.25 -2.26
CA THR A 430 5.24 30.67 -2.38
C THR A 430 6.27 31.72 -2.83
N LYS A 431 5.88 32.67 -3.69
CA LYS A 431 6.69 33.84 -4.08
C LYS A 431 7.06 34.71 -2.89
N VAL A 432 6.17 34.91 -1.91
CA VAL A 432 6.47 35.69 -0.69
C VAL A 432 7.67 35.10 0.06
N ASN A 433 7.70 33.77 0.26
CA ASN A 433 8.79 33.09 0.96
C ASN A 433 10.06 32.95 0.11
N ILE A 434 9.91 32.62 -1.18
CA ILE A 434 11.02 32.35 -2.11
C ILE A 434 11.45 33.64 -2.83
N GLY A 435 10.72 34.04 -3.89
CA GLY A 435 11.16 35.07 -4.83
C GLY A 435 11.44 36.44 -4.20
N SER A 436 10.50 36.99 -3.44
CA SER A 436 10.69 38.26 -2.72
C SER A 436 11.38 38.08 -1.36
N GLY A 437 11.21 36.91 -0.73
CA GLY A 437 11.86 36.58 0.54
C GLY A 437 13.38 36.60 0.40
N PHE A 438 13.93 35.77 -0.51
CA PHE A 438 15.36 35.76 -0.82
C PHE A 438 15.87 37.14 -1.24
N ALA A 439 15.13 37.88 -2.07
CA ALA A 439 15.53 39.22 -2.51
C ALA A 439 15.72 40.22 -1.34
N SER A 440 15.06 39.99 -0.19
CA SER A 440 15.27 40.80 1.01
C SER A 440 16.56 40.46 1.76
N ILE A 441 16.99 39.19 1.74
CA ILE A 441 18.22 38.71 2.40
C ILE A 441 19.47 39.27 1.71
N PHE A 442 19.50 39.22 0.37
CA PHE A 442 20.63 39.69 -0.43
C PHE A 442 20.80 41.23 -0.44
N LYS A 443 19.80 42.00 0.02
CA LYS A 443 19.74 43.45 -0.19
C LYS A 443 20.69 44.22 0.71
N GLY A 444 21.90 44.50 0.20
CA GLY A 444 22.92 45.27 0.90
C GLY A 444 23.78 44.46 1.88
N LYS A 445 23.55 43.13 2.00
CA LYS A 445 24.52 42.20 2.58
C LYS A 445 25.73 42.04 1.64
N LYS A 446 26.87 41.66 2.22
CA LYS A 446 28.03 41.15 1.47
C LYS A 446 27.87 39.64 1.28
N ILE A 447 28.71 39.07 0.43
CA ILE A 447 28.88 37.62 0.37
C ILE A 447 29.85 37.23 1.48
N ASP A 448 29.32 36.58 2.51
CA ASP A 448 29.98 36.05 3.69
C ASP A 448 29.19 34.84 4.23
N ASP A 449 29.76 34.11 5.19
CA ASP A 449 29.19 32.85 5.69
C ASP A 449 27.77 33.05 6.29
N GLU A 450 27.54 34.19 6.95
CA GLU A 450 26.22 34.57 7.50
C GLU A 450 25.15 34.71 6.41
N LEU A 451 25.49 35.21 5.22
CA LEU A 451 24.57 35.24 4.09
C LEU A 451 24.19 33.84 3.60
N PHE A 452 25.12 32.88 3.64
CA PHE A 452 24.84 31.49 3.23
C PHE A 452 24.02 30.74 4.27
N GLU A 453 24.26 30.94 5.58
CA GLU A 453 23.43 30.37 6.66
C GLU A 453 21.98 30.90 6.63
N ASP A 454 21.78 32.20 6.41
CA ASP A 454 20.45 32.81 6.20
C ASP A 454 19.75 32.20 4.96
N LEU A 455 20.49 32.04 3.86
CA LEU A 455 19.97 31.49 2.61
C LEU A 455 19.59 30.01 2.77
N GLU A 456 20.43 29.19 3.40
CA GLU A 456 20.13 27.79 3.72
C GLU A 456 18.84 27.69 4.54
N THR A 457 18.75 28.48 5.61
CA THR A 457 17.59 28.53 6.50
C THR A 457 16.29 28.87 5.74
N GLN A 458 16.33 29.84 4.83
CA GLN A 458 15.17 30.24 4.05
C GLN A 458 14.83 29.21 2.94
N LEU A 459 15.83 28.58 2.30
CA LEU A 459 15.63 27.48 1.34
C LEU A 459 14.96 26.27 2.01
N LEU A 460 15.42 25.86 3.19
CA LEU A 460 14.80 24.79 3.99
C LEU A 460 13.37 25.16 4.41
N THR A 461 13.15 26.40 4.87
CA THR A 461 11.82 26.91 5.26
C THR A 461 10.83 26.90 4.09
N ALA A 462 11.30 27.07 2.86
CA ALA A 462 10.51 26.96 1.63
C ALA A 462 10.19 25.51 1.18
N ASP A 463 10.60 24.50 1.95
CA ASP A 463 10.44 23.05 1.66
C ASP A 463 11.28 22.53 0.47
N ILE A 464 12.41 23.19 0.14
CA ILE A 464 13.36 22.76 -0.92
C ILE A 464 14.13 21.49 -0.54
N GLY A 465 14.12 21.08 0.74
CA GLY A 465 14.69 19.82 1.22
C GLY A 465 16.22 19.83 1.34
N VAL A 466 16.74 19.10 2.33
CA VAL A 466 18.15 19.22 2.76
C VAL A 466 19.16 18.94 1.64
N GLU A 467 19.01 17.83 0.91
CA GLU A 467 19.96 17.45 -0.15
C GLU A 467 20.01 18.50 -1.28
N THR A 468 18.85 18.98 -1.72
CA THR A 468 18.74 20.03 -2.76
C THR A 468 19.31 21.35 -2.28
N THR A 469 19.01 21.75 -1.03
CA THR A 469 19.51 22.99 -0.44
C THR A 469 21.04 22.95 -0.33
N MET A 470 21.62 21.89 0.27
CA MET A 470 23.07 21.74 0.40
C MET A 470 23.76 21.85 -0.96
N LYS A 471 23.28 21.09 -1.96
CA LYS A 471 23.79 21.12 -3.33
C LYS A 471 23.70 22.50 -3.98
N LEU A 472 22.64 23.26 -3.70
CA LEU A 472 22.47 24.62 -4.20
C LEU A 472 23.43 25.61 -3.51
N ILE A 473 23.62 25.51 -2.18
CA ILE A 473 24.59 26.31 -1.41
C ILE A 473 26.02 26.01 -1.86
N ASP A 474 26.37 24.73 -2.02
CA ASP A 474 27.67 24.30 -2.55
C ASP A 474 27.92 24.91 -3.93
N ASN A 475 27.00 24.71 -4.89
CA ASN A 475 27.07 25.29 -6.24
C ASN A 475 27.23 26.81 -6.21
N LEU A 476 26.49 27.50 -5.33
CA LEU A 476 26.48 28.97 -5.24
C LEU A 476 27.78 29.52 -4.68
N THR A 477 28.30 28.92 -3.61
CA THR A 477 29.59 29.29 -3.01
C THR A 477 30.72 29.12 -4.02
N ASP A 478 30.80 27.90 -4.59
CA ASP A 478 31.81 27.47 -5.55
C ASP A 478 31.75 28.29 -6.86
N ALA A 479 30.57 28.77 -7.27
CA ALA A 479 30.40 29.67 -8.41
C ALA A 479 30.57 31.17 -8.08
N ALA A 480 30.34 31.60 -6.84
CA ALA A 480 30.61 32.98 -6.39
C ALA A 480 32.13 33.24 -6.33
N ASP A 481 32.89 32.30 -5.76
CA ASP A 481 34.36 32.33 -5.72
C ASP A 481 34.95 32.36 -7.13
N ARG A 482 34.53 31.43 -8.01
CA ARG A 482 34.99 31.37 -9.41
C ARG A 482 34.73 32.66 -10.19
N LYS A 483 33.67 33.40 -9.88
CA LYS A 483 33.29 34.65 -10.56
C LYS A 483 33.78 35.91 -9.84
N GLN A 484 34.33 35.79 -8.63
CA GLN A 484 34.67 36.90 -7.74
C GLN A 484 33.50 37.89 -7.56
N LEU A 485 32.30 37.36 -7.25
CA LEU A 485 31.12 38.18 -6.96
C LEU A 485 31.36 39.04 -5.69
N LYS A 486 30.75 40.23 -5.63
CA LYS A 486 31.05 41.25 -4.58
C LYS A 486 29.83 41.83 -3.89
N ASP A 487 28.64 41.46 -4.35
CA ASP A 487 27.35 41.97 -3.91
C ASP A 487 26.32 40.82 -3.94
N GLY A 488 25.30 40.92 -3.07
CA GLY A 488 24.24 39.92 -3.00
C GLY A 488 23.31 39.90 -4.23
N GLU A 489 23.22 41.00 -4.99
CA GLU A 489 22.33 41.09 -6.16
C GLU A 489 22.80 40.15 -7.28
N ALA A 490 24.10 40.09 -7.57
CA ALA A 490 24.67 39.11 -8.49
C ALA A 490 24.56 37.65 -7.98
N LEU A 491 24.50 37.43 -6.67
CA LEU A 491 24.30 36.10 -6.08
C LEU A 491 22.83 35.65 -6.14
N TYR A 492 21.87 36.58 -6.02
CA TYR A 492 20.44 36.32 -6.24
C TYR A 492 20.14 35.88 -7.69
N ASP A 493 20.71 36.58 -8.68
CA ASP A 493 20.57 36.20 -10.09
C ASP A 493 21.24 34.86 -10.40
N LEU A 494 22.35 34.54 -9.72
CA LEU A 494 23.01 33.24 -9.82
C LEU A 494 22.14 32.13 -9.22
N MET A 495 21.61 32.31 -8.01
CA MET A 495 20.67 31.38 -7.38
C MET A 495 19.44 31.13 -8.25
N LYS A 496 18.85 32.18 -8.82
CA LYS A 496 17.73 32.07 -9.77
C LYS A 496 18.09 31.21 -11.00
N LYS A 497 19.30 31.36 -11.53
CA LYS A 497 19.82 30.53 -12.64
C LYS A 497 19.99 29.06 -12.23
N GLU A 498 20.67 28.78 -11.11
CA GLU A 498 20.90 27.40 -10.64
C GLU A 498 19.57 26.69 -10.35
N MET A 499 18.61 27.37 -9.70
CA MET A 499 17.24 26.85 -9.48
C MET A 499 16.47 26.62 -10.79
N SER A 500 16.70 27.44 -11.81
CA SER A 500 16.15 27.23 -13.16
C SER A 500 16.75 26.00 -13.84
N GLU A 501 18.05 25.76 -13.68
CA GLU A 501 18.72 24.59 -14.27
C GLU A 501 18.28 23.28 -13.61
N ILE A 502 18.08 23.26 -12.28
CA ILE A 502 17.45 22.12 -11.57
C ILE A 502 16.10 21.78 -12.21
N LEU A 503 15.19 22.76 -12.34
CA LEU A 503 13.87 22.53 -12.93
C LEU A 503 13.92 22.13 -14.41
N LYS A 504 14.90 22.62 -15.18
CA LYS A 504 15.02 22.27 -16.60
C LYS A 504 15.30 20.78 -16.81
N THR A 505 15.93 20.10 -15.85
CA THR A 505 16.14 18.63 -15.92
C THR A 505 14.84 17.82 -15.83
N ALA A 506 13.76 18.41 -15.30
CA ALA A 506 12.45 17.78 -15.15
C ALA A 506 11.38 18.36 -16.10
N GLU A 507 11.71 19.33 -16.96
CA GLU A 507 10.80 19.85 -17.98
C GLU A 507 10.71 18.88 -19.17
N GLN A 508 9.65 18.08 -19.21
CA GLN A 508 9.26 17.37 -20.43
C GLN A 508 7.72 17.27 -20.49
N PRO A 509 7.05 18.08 -21.34
CA PRO A 509 5.62 17.99 -21.59
C PRO A 509 5.15 16.56 -21.91
N LEU A 510 3.89 16.25 -21.57
CA LEU A 510 3.28 14.99 -21.95
C LEU A 510 2.84 15.04 -23.42
N GLU A 511 3.56 14.31 -24.27
CA GLU A 511 3.19 14.08 -25.67
C GLU A 511 2.36 12.79 -25.81
N ILE A 512 1.37 12.82 -26.70
CA ILE A 512 0.48 11.68 -27.00
C ILE A 512 0.71 11.27 -28.46
N PRO A 513 1.44 10.17 -28.73
CA PRO A 513 1.72 9.70 -30.09
C PRO A 513 0.44 9.27 -30.82
N ALA A 514 0.32 9.64 -32.09
CA ALA A 514 -0.90 9.39 -32.88
C ALA A 514 -1.14 7.91 -33.24
N ASP A 515 -0.12 7.07 -33.12
CA ASP A 515 -0.14 5.62 -33.32
C ASP A 515 -0.58 4.84 -32.06
N LYS A 516 -0.55 5.47 -30.87
CA LYS A 516 -1.00 4.86 -29.61
C LYS A 516 -2.47 5.17 -29.34
N LYS A 517 -3.35 4.21 -29.64
CA LYS A 517 -4.81 4.32 -29.44
C LYS A 517 -5.42 3.09 -28.76
N PRO A 518 -5.89 3.18 -27.51
CA PRO A 518 -5.78 4.34 -26.61
C PRO A 518 -4.34 4.55 -26.13
N PHE A 519 -3.91 5.80 -26.01
CA PHE A 519 -2.83 6.19 -25.12
C PHE A 519 -3.35 6.13 -23.68
N VAL A 520 -2.64 5.45 -22.78
CA VAL A 520 -3.15 5.12 -21.44
C VAL A 520 -2.38 5.86 -20.36
N ILE A 521 -3.10 6.71 -19.61
CA ILE A 521 -2.61 7.43 -18.45
C ILE A 521 -3.16 6.76 -17.18
N LEU A 522 -2.27 6.17 -16.38
CA LEU A 522 -2.59 5.63 -15.06
C LEU A 522 -2.29 6.70 -14.00
N MET A 523 -3.32 7.22 -13.34
CA MET A 523 -3.20 8.33 -12.38
C MET A 523 -3.07 7.81 -10.96
N VAL A 524 -1.87 7.92 -10.39
CA VAL A 524 -1.54 7.41 -9.05
C VAL A 524 -1.28 8.55 -8.06
N GLY A 525 -1.21 8.22 -6.77
CA GLY A 525 -1.05 9.18 -5.68
C GLY A 525 -2.12 9.02 -4.59
N VAL A 526 -1.93 9.72 -3.48
CA VAL A 526 -2.73 9.50 -2.27
C VAL A 526 -4.09 10.20 -2.30
N ASN A 527 -4.93 9.97 -1.30
CA ASN A 527 -6.21 10.67 -1.18
C ASN A 527 -6.00 12.17 -0.90
N GLY A 528 -6.89 13.02 -1.42
CA GLY A 528 -6.87 14.47 -1.16
C GLY A 528 -5.89 15.32 -1.99
N VAL A 529 -4.94 14.72 -2.72
CA VAL A 529 -3.97 15.45 -3.59
C VAL A 529 -4.54 15.93 -4.93
N GLY A 530 -5.85 15.70 -5.16
CA GLY A 530 -6.55 16.19 -6.35
C GLY A 530 -6.43 15.31 -7.60
N LYS A 531 -6.24 13.99 -7.47
CA LYS A 531 -6.21 13.03 -8.61
C LYS A 531 -7.43 13.19 -9.54
N THR A 532 -8.63 12.92 -9.03
CA THR A 532 -9.89 12.96 -9.78
C THR A 532 -10.17 14.34 -10.38
N THR A 533 -9.81 15.42 -9.68
CA THR A 533 -9.87 16.80 -10.20
C THR A 533 -8.89 17.02 -11.35
N THR A 534 -7.67 16.49 -11.25
CA THR A 534 -6.65 16.55 -12.31
C THR A 534 -7.11 15.75 -13.53
N ILE A 535 -7.75 14.60 -13.35
CA ILE A 535 -8.36 13.81 -14.42
C ILE A 535 -9.42 14.63 -15.16
N GLY A 536 -10.34 15.28 -14.45
CA GLY A 536 -11.35 16.16 -15.06
C GLY A 536 -10.74 17.29 -15.90
N LYS A 537 -9.66 17.91 -15.41
CA LYS A 537 -8.92 18.97 -16.13
C LYS A 537 -8.17 18.42 -17.35
N LEU A 538 -7.42 17.33 -17.23
CA LEU A 538 -6.71 16.67 -18.34
C LEU A 538 -7.68 16.20 -19.44
N ALA A 539 -8.78 15.55 -19.04
CA ALA A 539 -9.80 15.08 -19.96
C ALA A 539 -10.42 16.25 -20.76
N LYS A 540 -10.64 17.40 -20.12
CA LYS A 540 -11.11 18.60 -20.81
C LYS A 540 -10.04 19.25 -21.70
N GLN A 541 -8.78 19.26 -21.27
CA GLN A 541 -7.66 19.72 -22.09
C GLN A 541 -7.56 18.90 -23.38
N PHE A 542 -7.48 17.57 -23.28
CA PHE A 542 -7.37 16.70 -24.45
C PHE A 542 -8.61 16.80 -25.37
N GLN A 543 -9.82 16.92 -24.81
CA GLN A 543 -11.02 17.23 -25.60
C GLN A 543 -10.91 18.58 -26.35
N SER A 544 -10.35 19.62 -25.73
CA SER A 544 -10.12 20.92 -26.39
C SER A 544 -9.02 20.88 -27.45
N GLU A 545 -8.06 19.94 -27.34
CA GLU A 545 -7.08 19.59 -28.37
C GLU A 545 -7.65 18.67 -29.48
N GLY A 546 -8.96 18.40 -29.45
CA GLY A 546 -9.66 17.58 -30.46
C GLY A 546 -9.49 16.06 -30.30
N LYS A 547 -8.91 15.58 -29.20
CA LYS A 547 -8.77 14.15 -28.91
C LYS A 547 -10.05 13.59 -28.29
N SER A 548 -10.41 12.37 -28.67
CA SER A 548 -11.44 11.59 -27.97
C SER A 548 -10.87 10.99 -26.68
N VAL A 549 -11.66 11.04 -25.60
CA VAL A 549 -11.23 10.63 -24.25
C VAL A 549 -12.21 9.60 -23.68
N MET A 550 -11.72 8.69 -22.85
CA MET A 550 -12.50 7.82 -21.98
C MET A 550 -11.90 7.82 -20.57
N LEU A 551 -12.73 7.66 -19.55
CA LEU A 551 -12.31 7.60 -18.15
C LEU A 551 -12.57 6.21 -17.57
N ALA A 552 -11.69 5.72 -16.68
CA ALA A 552 -11.90 4.50 -15.91
C ALA A 552 -11.95 4.80 -14.40
N ALA A 553 -13.02 4.39 -13.73
CA ALA A 553 -13.26 4.63 -12.31
C ALA A 553 -12.59 3.57 -11.43
N GLY A 554 -11.26 3.57 -11.38
CA GLY A 554 -10.45 2.60 -10.62
C GLY A 554 -10.23 2.91 -9.14
N ASP A 555 -10.85 3.95 -8.56
CA ASP A 555 -10.98 4.10 -7.09
C ASP A 555 -12.28 3.42 -6.62
N THR A 556 -12.42 2.12 -6.92
CA THR A 556 -13.65 1.35 -6.71
C THR A 556 -14.05 1.24 -5.23
N PHE A 557 -13.10 1.40 -4.31
CA PHE A 557 -13.32 1.39 -2.87
C PHE A 557 -14.09 2.63 -2.39
N ARG A 558 -14.09 3.73 -3.15
CA ARG A 558 -14.78 4.98 -2.78
C ARG A 558 -15.93 5.24 -3.75
N ALA A 559 -17.15 4.87 -3.35
CA ALA A 559 -18.38 5.15 -4.13
C ALA A 559 -18.44 6.62 -4.62
N ALA A 560 -18.23 7.57 -3.72
CA ALA A 560 -18.21 9.01 -4.05
C ALA A 560 -17.07 9.44 -5.00
N ALA A 561 -16.00 8.63 -5.18
CA ALA A 561 -14.96 8.89 -6.18
C ALA A 561 -15.38 8.40 -7.57
N VAL A 562 -16.03 7.24 -7.63
CA VAL A 562 -16.67 6.71 -8.85
C VAL A 562 -17.73 7.70 -9.33
N GLU A 563 -18.63 8.11 -8.44
CA GLU A 563 -19.68 9.12 -8.69
C GLU A 563 -19.08 10.47 -9.13
N GLN A 564 -18.08 10.99 -8.41
CA GLN A 564 -17.39 12.24 -8.80
C GLN A 564 -16.79 12.15 -10.21
N LEU A 565 -16.21 11.01 -10.59
CA LEU A 565 -15.66 10.81 -11.93
C LEU A 565 -16.76 10.68 -13.00
N GLN A 566 -17.90 10.05 -12.67
CA GLN A 566 -19.08 9.98 -13.54
C GLN A 566 -19.66 11.37 -13.81
N VAL A 567 -19.88 12.19 -12.78
CA VAL A 567 -20.32 13.59 -12.91
C VAL A 567 -19.34 14.43 -13.74
N TRP A 568 -18.03 14.22 -13.58
CA TRP A 568 -17.01 14.84 -14.43
C TRP A 568 -17.11 14.42 -15.90
N GLY A 569 -17.42 13.15 -16.16
CA GLY A 569 -17.65 12.61 -17.49
C GLY A 569 -18.90 13.18 -18.15
N GLU A 570 -20.05 13.06 -17.49
CA GLU A 570 -21.36 13.54 -17.95
C GLU A 570 -21.34 15.03 -18.29
N ARG A 571 -20.82 15.87 -17.37
CA ARG A 571 -20.69 17.33 -17.55
C ARG A 571 -19.82 17.72 -18.76
N ASN A 572 -18.99 16.82 -19.26
CA ASN A 572 -18.13 17.05 -20.43
C ASN A 572 -18.46 16.14 -21.63
N SER A 573 -19.53 15.33 -21.54
CA SER A 573 -19.89 14.31 -22.52
C SER A 573 -18.77 13.30 -22.83
N ILE A 574 -18.00 12.92 -21.79
CA ILE A 574 -16.89 11.97 -21.87
C ILE A 574 -17.35 10.63 -21.28
N PRO A 575 -17.24 9.50 -22.00
CA PRO A 575 -17.65 8.19 -21.50
C PRO A 575 -16.78 7.74 -20.31
N VAL A 576 -17.45 7.29 -19.25
CA VAL A 576 -16.82 6.71 -18.06
C VAL A 576 -17.15 5.22 -17.99
N VAL A 577 -16.15 4.39 -17.69
CA VAL A 577 -16.30 2.97 -17.40
C VAL A 577 -16.12 2.76 -15.90
N ALA A 578 -17.14 2.18 -15.28
CA ALA A 578 -17.23 1.91 -13.85
C ALA A 578 -17.89 0.55 -13.62
N GLN A 579 -17.65 -0.04 -12.45
CA GLN A 579 -18.37 -1.20 -11.93
C GLN A 579 -18.93 -0.84 -10.53
N HIS A 580 -19.46 -1.83 -9.80
CA HIS A 580 -19.98 -1.63 -8.46
C HIS A 580 -18.89 -1.26 -7.44
N THR A 581 -19.26 -0.58 -6.36
CA THR A 581 -18.35 -0.28 -5.24
C THR A 581 -17.71 -1.55 -4.69
N GLY A 582 -16.39 -1.55 -4.51
CA GLY A 582 -15.62 -2.72 -4.08
C GLY A 582 -15.24 -3.70 -5.20
N ALA A 583 -15.60 -3.44 -6.46
CA ALA A 583 -15.12 -4.21 -7.60
C ALA A 583 -13.59 -4.16 -7.75
N ASP A 584 -13.01 -5.13 -8.46
CA ASP A 584 -11.57 -5.16 -8.72
C ASP A 584 -11.13 -4.04 -9.68
N SER A 585 -10.39 -3.06 -9.17
CA SER A 585 -9.86 -1.91 -9.92
C SER A 585 -9.12 -2.31 -11.20
N ALA A 586 -8.37 -3.41 -11.17
CA ALA A 586 -7.66 -3.93 -12.35
C ALA A 586 -8.60 -4.48 -13.42
N SER A 587 -9.78 -4.99 -13.02
CA SER A 587 -10.82 -5.45 -13.94
C SER A 587 -11.61 -4.28 -14.54
N VAL A 588 -11.93 -3.24 -13.75
CA VAL A 588 -12.55 -1.99 -14.28
C VAL A 588 -11.65 -1.34 -15.35
N VAL A 589 -10.34 -1.29 -15.10
CA VAL A 589 -9.35 -0.75 -16.03
C VAL A 589 -9.18 -1.63 -17.28
N PHE A 590 -9.25 -2.96 -17.14
CA PHE A 590 -9.23 -3.90 -18.27
C PHE A 590 -10.43 -3.67 -19.20
N ASP A 591 -11.63 -3.58 -18.63
CA ASP A 591 -12.86 -3.30 -19.40
C ASP A 591 -12.79 -1.93 -20.08
N ALA A 592 -12.25 -0.91 -19.39
CA ALA A 592 -12.09 0.42 -19.95
C ALA A 592 -11.09 0.45 -21.12
N PHE A 593 -9.96 -0.28 -21.03
CA PHE A 593 -9.02 -0.43 -22.13
C PHE A 593 -9.68 -1.09 -23.34
N GLN A 594 -10.41 -2.19 -23.12
CA GLN A 594 -11.12 -2.91 -24.17
C GLN A 594 -12.22 -2.05 -24.82
N ALA A 595 -12.98 -1.28 -24.03
CA ALA A 595 -14.00 -0.36 -24.52
C ALA A 595 -13.40 0.83 -25.28
N ALA A 596 -12.28 1.39 -24.81
CA ALA A 596 -11.55 2.47 -25.47
C ALA A 596 -11.01 2.01 -26.83
N LYS A 597 -10.37 0.84 -26.88
CA LYS A 597 -9.85 0.21 -28.11
C LYS A 597 -10.96 -0.12 -29.10
N ALA A 598 -12.07 -0.70 -28.65
CA ALA A 598 -13.23 -1.00 -29.50
C ALA A 598 -13.93 0.25 -30.07
N ARG A 599 -13.83 1.39 -29.39
CA ARG A 599 -14.40 2.69 -29.82
C ARG A 599 -13.39 3.60 -30.53
N ASN A 600 -12.15 3.15 -30.75
CA ASN A 600 -11.03 3.92 -31.33
C ASN A 600 -10.73 5.23 -30.58
N ILE A 601 -10.85 5.21 -29.24
CA ILE A 601 -10.56 6.36 -28.38
C ILE A 601 -9.06 6.70 -28.41
N ASP A 602 -8.72 7.99 -28.44
CA ASP A 602 -7.34 8.47 -28.46
C ASP A 602 -6.67 8.37 -27.08
N VAL A 603 -7.38 8.76 -26.00
CA VAL A 603 -6.83 8.79 -24.63
C VAL A 603 -7.75 8.06 -23.64
N LEU A 604 -7.18 7.13 -22.87
CA LEU A 604 -7.81 6.54 -21.70
C LEU A 604 -7.11 7.05 -20.42
N ILE A 605 -7.87 7.64 -19.50
CA ILE A 605 -7.36 8.06 -18.19
C ILE A 605 -8.00 7.20 -17.10
N ALA A 606 -7.18 6.50 -16.32
CA ALA A 606 -7.63 5.66 -15.21
C ALA A 606 -7.33 6.33 -13.87
N ASP A 607 -8.35 6.56 -13.04
CA ASP A 607 -8.18 6.90 -11.62
C ASP A 607 -7.85 5.64 -10.80
N THR A 608 -7.30 5.80 -9.60
CA THR A 608 -6.95 4.69 -8.69
C THR A 608 -7.27 5.03 -7.23
N ALA A 609 -7.36 4.00 -6.39
CA ALA A 609 -7.27 4.17 -4.94
C ALA A 609 -6.02 4.98 -4.52
N GLY A 610 -6.07 5.60 -3.32
CA GLY A 610 -4.99 6.43 -2.76
C GLY A 610 -4.79 6.29 -1.25
N ARG A 611 -5.18 5.14 -0.68
CA ARG A 611 -5.17 4.88 0.78
C ARG A 611 -3.77 4.51 1.31
N LEU A 612 -2.87 5.50 1.39
CA LEU A 612 -1.46 5.31 1.78
C LEU A 612 -1.28 4.73 3.20
N GLN A 613 -2.29 4.73 4.07
CA GLN A 613 -2.19 4.04 5.35
C GLN A 613 -1.90 2.53 5.20
N ASN A 614 -2.43 1.89 4.14
CA ASN A 614 -2.24 0.47 3.85
C ASN A 614 -1.27 0.31 2.66
N LYS A 615 -0.03 0.79 2.83
CA LYS A 615 0.97 0.95 1.75
C LYS A 615 1.10 -0.28 0.87
N ASP A 616 1.34 -1.44 1.46
CA ASP A 616 1.68 -2.65 0.70
C ASP A 616 0.51 -3.13 -0.16
N ASN A 617 -0.71 -3.09 0.38
CA ASN A 617 -1.93 -3.42 -0.37
C ASN A 617 -2.15 -2.45 -1.54
N LEU A 618 -1.94 -1.14 -1.31
CA LEU A 618 -2.06 -0.13 -2.38
C LEU A 618 -1.00 -0.32 -3.47
N MET A 619 0.26 -0.60 -3.10
CA MET A 619 1.32 -0.84 -4.09
C MET A 619 1.03 -2.13 -4.89
N GLN A 620 0.59 -3.21 -4.25
CA GLN A 620 0.20 -4.45 -4.91
C GLN A 620 -1.01 -4.28 -5.85
N GLU A 621 -1.99 -3.45 -5.49
CA GLU A 621 -3.13 -3.11 -6.34
C GLU A 621 -2.66 -2.37 -7.61
N LEU A 622 -1.79 -1.38 -7.46
CA LEU A 622 -1.24 -0.58 -8.56
C LEU A 622 -0.33 -1.42 -9.49
N GLU A 623 0.51 -2.28 -8.91
CA GLU A 623 1.26 -3.30 -9.64
C GLU A 623 0.33 -4.23 -10.43
N LYS A 624 -0.77 -4.69 -9.82
CA LYS A 624 -1.76 -5.57 -10.47
C LYS A 624 -2.42 -4.86 -11.65
N ILE A 625 -2.82 -3.59 -11.50
CA ILE A 625 -3.39 -2.78 -12.59
C ILE A 625 -2.40 -2.67 -13.75
N ALA A 626 -1.15 -2.26 -13.49
CA ALA A 626 -0.12 -2.14 -14.52
C ALA A 626 0.20 -3.50 -15.19
N ARG A 627 0.25 -4.59 -14.41
CA ARG A 627 0.47 -5.97 -14.90
C ARG A 627 -0.71 -6.51 -15.72
N VAL A 628 -1.92 -6.00 -15.52
CA VAL A 628 -3.11 -6.32 -16.33
C VAL A 628 -3.13 -5.49 -17.62
N MET A 629 -2.79 -4.20 -17.58
CA MET A 629 -2.61 -3.38 -18.79
C MET A 629 -1.58 -4.01 -19.75
N LYS A 630 -0.42 -4.45 -19.23
CA LYS A 630 0.67 -5.08 -20.01
C LYS A 630 0.29 -6.40 -20.72
N LYS A 631 -0.89 -6.97 -20.43
CA LYS A 631 -1.45 -8.13 -21.17
C LYS A 631 -2.27 -7.72 -22.40
N LEU A 632 -2.72 -6.47 -22.47
CA LEU A 632 -3.55 -5.93 -23.57
C LEU A 632 -2.74 -5.11 -24.58
N ASP A 633 -1.70 -4.40 -24.09
CA ASP A 633 -0.64 -3.74 -24.86
C ASP A 633 0.63 -3.75 -24.00
N PRO A 634 1.75 -4.35 -24.47
CA PRO A 634 3.01 -4.39 -23.71
C PRO A 634 3.55 -3.02 -23.26
N ASP A 635 3.20 -1.96 -23.98
CA ASP A 635 3.64 -0.59 -23.71
C ASP A 635 2.68 0.19 -22.79
N ALA A 636 1.56 -0.41 -22.36
CA ALA A 636 0.58 0.21 -21.46
C ALA A 636 0.85 -0.13 -19.98
N PRO A 637 0.67 0.80 -19.01
CA PRO A 637 0.34 2.21 -19.20
C PRO A 637 1.46 2.98 -19.93
N HIS A 638 1.08 3.82 -20.88
CA HIS A 638 2.01 4.67 -21.64
C HIS A 638 2.51 5.84 -20.80
N GLU A 639 1.72 6.29 -19.82
CA GLU A 639 2.11 7.24 -18.79
C GLU A 639 1.62 6.76 -17.41
N VAL A 640 2.53 6.68 -16.43
CA VAL A 640 2.19 6.54 -15.01
C VAL A 640 2.41 7.90 -14.34
N MET A 641 1.31 8.60 -14.08
CA MET A 641 1.28 9.97 -13.61
C MET A 641 1.03 10.01 -12.10
N LEU A 642 2.04 10.34 -11.30
CA LEU A 642 1.85 10.61 -9.87
C LEU A 642 1.31 12.03 -9.67
N THR A 643 0.17 12.15 -9.00
CA THR A 643 -0.32 13.44 -8.48
C THR A 643 0.18 13.64 -7.06
N ILE A 644 0.79 14.78 -6.77
CA ILE A 644 1.24 15.19 -5.42
C ILE A 644 0.76 16.61 -5.10
N ASP A 645 0.64 16.90 -3.80
CA ASP A 645 0.16 18.17 -3.26
C ASP A 645 1.35 19.01 -2.75
N ALA A 646 1.54 20.21 -3.32
CA ALA A 646 2.63 21.11 -2.97
C ALA A 646 2.58 21.63 -1.52
N GLY A 647 1.43 21.54 -0.86
CA GLY A 647 1.29 21.84 0.58
C GLY A 647 1.97 20.82 1.49
N THR A 648 2.28 19.61 1.00
CA THR A 648 2.73 18.48 1.84
C THR A 648 4.24 18.43 2.10
N GLY A 649 5.03 19.30 1.45
CA GLY A 649 6.48 19.41 1.67
C GLY A 649 7.21 18.08 1.50
N GLN A 650 8.12 17.74 2.42
CA GLN A 650 8.89 16.48 2.38
C GLN A 650 8.04 15.19 2.31
N ASN A 651 6.73 15.23 2.63
CA ASN A 651 5.85 14.07 2.41
C ASN A 651 5.60 13.77 0.93
N ALA A 652 5.77 14.73 0.02
CA ALA A 652 5.72 14.46 -1.42
C ALA A 652 6.96 13.66 -1.87
N ILE A 653 8.14 13.96 -1.31
CA ILE A 653 9.40 13.25 -1.61
C ILE A 653 9.31 11.77 -1.24
N SER A 654 8.76 11.46 -0.06
CA SER A 654 8.54 10.07 0.35
C SER A 654 7.50 9.35 -0.52
N GLN A 655 6.48 10.06 -1.03
CA GLN A 655 5.52 9.53 -1.99
C GLN A 655 6.16 9.25 -3.37
N VAL A 656 6.88 10.21 -3.96
CA VAL A 656 7.55 10.00 -5.27
C VAL A 656 8.47 8.78 -5.20
N LYS A 657 9.26 8.65 -4.12
CA LYS A 657 10.10 7.47 -3.89
C LYS A 657 9.30 6.16 -3.85
N LEU A 658 8.23 6.10 -3.04
CA LEU A 658 7.43 4.88 -2.86
C LEU A 658 6.70 4.45 -4.15
N PHE A 659 5.98 5.37 -4.79
CA PHE A 659 5.22 5.05 -6.01
C PHE A 659 6.16 4.72 -7.19
N ASN A 660 7.33 5.36 -7.30
CA ASN A 660 8.32 5.02 -8.32
C ASN A 660 8.93 3.63 -8.11
N GLN A 661 9.13 3.20 -6.87
CA GLN A 661 9.61 1.85 -6.57
C GLN A 661 8.58 0.75 -6.89
N ALA A 662 7.28 1.03 -6.76
CA ALA A 662 6.22 0.04 -7.01
C ALA A 662 5.81 -0.09 -8.49
N VAL A 663 5.56 1.03 -9.20
CA VAL A 663 5.01 1.01 -10.56
C VAL A 663 5.92 1.60 -11.65
N GLY A 664 6.95 2.34 -11.27
CA GLY A 664 7.78 3.12 -12.20
C GLY A 664 7.02 4.34 -12.72
N LEU A 665 7.35 5.53 -12.23
CA LEU A 665 6.71 6.78 -12.63
C LEU A 665 7.34 7.32 -13.91
N THR A 666 6.50 7.81 -14.83
CA THR A 666 6.93 8.47 -16.07
C THR A 666 6.54 9.95 -16.12
N GLY A 667 5.64 10.38 -15.23
CA GLY A 667 5.25 11.77 -15.08
C GLY A 667 4.80 12.12 -13.66
N ILE A 668 4.94 13.40 -13.31
CA ILE A 668 4.47 13.99 -12.06
C ILE A 668 3.56 15.19 -12.36
N THR A 669 2.44 15.28 -11.66
CA THR A 669 1.60 16.48 -11.56
C THR A 669 1.63 17.04 -10.14
N LEU A 670 2.01 18.31 -9.99
CA LEU A 670 2.09 18.99 -8.69
C LEU A 670 0.91 19.96 -8.52
N THR A 671 0.06 19.75 -7.52
CA THR A 671 -1.19 20.50 -7.32
C THR A 671 -1.15 21.45 -6.11
N LYS A 672 -2.16 22.32 -6.00
CA LYS A 672 -2.41 23.26 -4.89
C LYS A 672 -1.27 24.25 -4.61
N LEU A 673 -0.53 24.66 -5.64
CA LEU A 673 0.52 25.68 -5.51
C LEU A 673 -0.03 27.03 -5.02
N ASP A 674 -1.29 27.32 -5.36
CA ASP A 674 -2.11 28.45 -4.91
C ASP A 674 -2.54 28.35 -3.43
N GLY A 675 -2.62 27.12 -2.91
CA GLY A 675 -2.89 26.83 -1.52
C GLY A 675 -1.73 27.19 -0.59
N THR A 676 -0.48 27.07 -1.06
CA THR A 676 0.70 26.90 -0.20
C THR A 676 1.78 27.99 -0.33
N ALA A 677 2.52 28.20 0.76
CA ALA A 677 3.80 28.94 0.76
C ALA A 677 5.04 28.01 0.74
N LYS A 678 4.82 26.69 0.69
CA LYS A 678 5.83 25.60 0.72
C LYS A 678 6.12 25.00 -0.67
N GLY A 679 5.88 25.75 -1.74
CA GLY A 679 6.01 25.25 -3.12
C GLY A 679 7.45 24.90 -3.55
N GLY A 680 8.47 25.09 -2.70
CA GLY A 680 9.85 24.73 -2.98
C GLY A 680 10.09 23.23 -3.14
N VAL A 681 9.16 22.38 -2.71
CA VAL A 681 9.19 20.93 -2.92
C VAL A 681 9.34 20.53 -4.41
N ILE A 682 8.94 21.39 -5.34
CA ILE A 682 9.14 21.18 -6.79
C ILE A 682 10.62 21.01 -7.18
N PHE A 683 11.53 21.73 -6.52
CA PHE A 683 12.97 21.67 -6.78
C PHE A 683 13.56 20.34 -6.29
N ALA A 684 13.15 19.90 -5.10
CA ALA A 684 13.54 18.59 -4.54
C ALA A 684 13.06 17.43 -5.41
N VAL A 685 11.81 17.48 -5.90
CA VAL A 685 11.26 16.46 -6.79
C VAL A 685 12.03 16.38 -8.11
N ALA A 686 12.37 17.53 -8.71
CA ALA A 686 13.14 17.60 -9.95
C ALA A 686 14.56 17.02 -9.78
N ASP A 687 15.28 17.45 -8.75
CA ASP A 687 16.69 17.09 -8.56
C ASP A 687 16.90 15.59 -8.23
N GLN A 688 16.06 15.05 -7.33
CA GLN A 688 16.27 13.70 -6.79
C GLN A 688 15.78 12.58 -7.72
N PHE A 689 14.65 12.75 -8.41
CA PHE A 689 13.95 11.61 -9.01
C PHE A 689 14.10 11.46 -10.52
N LYS A 690 14.44 12.54 -11.26
CA LYS A 690 14.53 12.55 -12.74
C LYS A 690 13.26 12.09 -13.47
N VAL A 691 12.12 12.07 -12.79
CA VAL A 691 10.80 11.83 -13.39
C VAL A 691 10.27 13.20 -13.84
N PRO A 692 9.87 13.38 -15.12
CA PRO A 692 9.38 14.65 -15.61
C PRO A 692 8.20 15.21 -14.83
N ILE A 693 8.26 16.50 -14.53
CA ILE A 693 7.10 17.26 -14.08
C ILE A 693 6.33 17.64 -15.35
N ARG A 694 5.14 17.08 -15.49
CA ARG A 694 4.29 17.23 -16.69
C ARG A 694 3.35 18.41 -16.56
N TYR A 695 2.77 18.58 -15.38
CA TYR A 695 1.74 19.58 -15.11
C TYR A 695 1.87 20.21 -13.72
N ILE A 696 1.41 21.44 -13.59
CA ILE A 696 1.25 22.17 -12.33
C ILE A 696 -0.20 22.66 -12.17
N GLY A 697 -0.79 22.46 -11.00
CA GLY A 697 -2.12 22.93 -10.61
C GLY A 697 -2.02 24.17 -9.74
N VAL A 698 -2.57 25.29 -10.22
CA VAL A 698 -2.41 26.65 -9.67
C VAL A 698 -3.75 27.33 -9.37
N GLY A 699 -4.77 26.54 -9.09
CA GLY A 699 -6.14 26.97 -8.80
C GLY A 699 -7.17 25.84 -9.00
N GLU A 700 -8.41 26.08 -8.58
CA GLU A 700 -9.50 25.11 -8.70
C GLU A 700 -10.13 25.06 -10.09
N GLY A 701 -10.11 26.16 -10.84
CA GLY A 701 -10.78 26.30 -12.14
C GLY A 701 -10.27 25.36 -13.23
N ILE A 702 -11.12 25.06 -14.22
CA ILE A 702 -10.83 24.07 -15.27
C ILE A 702 -9.52 24.35 -16.03
N ASP A 703 -9.27 25.63 -16.32
CA ASP A 703 -8.06 26.12 -17.00
C ASP A 703 -6.79 26.04 -16.14
N ASP A 704 -6.91 25.89 -14.81
CA ASP A 704 -5.82 26.16 -13.85
C ASP A 704 -4.92 24.92 -13.61
N LEU A 705 -5.03 23.91 -14.46
CA LEU A 705 -3.96 22.94 -14.71
C LEU A 705 -3.15 23.43 -15.92
N ARG A 706 -1.84 23.56 -15.76
CA ARG A 706 -0.91 24.01 -16.82
C ARG A 706 0.11 22.92 -17.11
N THR A 707 0.45 22.72 -18.38
CA THR A 707 1.69 22.02 -18.74
C THR A 707 2.87 22.73 -18.09
N PHE A 708 3.76 21.99 -17.46
CA PHE A 708 4.91 22.55 -16.76
C PHE A 708 5.96 23.09 -17.74
N LYS A 709 6.57 24.20 -17.34
CA LYS A 709 7.78 24.78 -17.92
C LYS A 709 8.58 25.40 -16.79
N SER A 710 9.89 25.18 -16.74
CA SER A 710 10.77 25.83 -15.76
C SER A 710 10.75 27.34 -15.91
N ASP A 711 10.75 27.84 -17.14
CA ASP A 711 11.09 29.24 -17.42
C ASP A 711 9.91 30.16 -17.05
N ASP A 712 8.69 29.83 -17.50
CA ASP A 712 7.44 30.49 -17.07
C ASP A 712 7.26 30.42 -15.53
N PHE A 713 7.66 29.30 -14.89
CA PHE A 713 7.54 29.10 -13.44
C PHE A 713 8.54 29.94 -12.64
N ILE A 714 9.82 29.92 -13.05
CA ILE A 714 10.91 30.72 -12.46
C ILE A 714 10.62 32.21 -12.66
N GLU A 715 10.14 32.63 -13.83
CA GLU A 715 9.79 34.04 -14.04
C GLU A 715 8.62 34.46 -13.15
N ALA A 716 7.55 33.67 -13.05
CA ALA A 716 6.44 33.98 -12.15
C ALA A 716 6.89 34.05 -10.68
N LEU A 717 7.68 33.07 -10.23
CA LEU A 717 8.18 32.93 -8.86
C LEU A 717 9.14 34.05 -8.46
N PHE A 718 10.10 34.41 -9.33
CA PHE A 718 11.12 35.44 -9.11
C PHE A 718 10.78 36.80 -9.75
N SER A 719 9.54 36.99 -10.21
CA SER A 719 9.07 38.30 -10.67
C SER A 719 9.13 39.30 -9.53
N GLN A 720 9.66 40.50 -9.77
CA GLN A 720 9.32 41.64 -8.93
C GLN A 720 7.89 42.11 -9.31
N GLU A 721 7.34 43.11 -8.61
CA GLU A 721 6.00 43.64 -8.92
C GLU A 721 6.04 44.81 -9.89
#